data_AF-A0A517NYG0-F1
#
_entry.id   AF-A0A517NYG0-F1
#
_cell.length_a   1.000
_cell.length_b   1.000
_cell.length_c   1.000
_cell.angle_alpha   90.00
_cell.angle_beta   90.00
_cell.angle_gamma   90.00
#
_symmetry.space_group_name_H-M   'P 1'
#
loop_
_entity.id
_entity.type
_entity.pdbx_description
1 polymer ?
#
loop_
_entity_poly.entity_id
_entity_poly.type
_entity_poly.pdbx_seq_one_letter_code
_entity_poly.pdbx_strand_id
1 'polypeptide(L)'
;MSRTFAFCIVTVLATTVFCPSTECAEVLDQQVDLPTTTNRIGMELKLLPADRFERGAASIESFGRDHAAYNVKDAVPQHQVILTKPFYLSTTEVTRGQFARFVEDTSFETTSQMRSSTSEKDARGTPSGIVGWDPAPDPNAPDHEQSFRQKRDLNWTNPGFEQTDDHPVVGVSFSDAKAFCRWLSKKENQSYRLPTEAEWEYAARAGTQTLFSFGNEFRGVIQNHANVANSELEKVAPGRVMRQWIIDLDADQDDGHVFTSPVGHYMANPFGLHDMHGNVWEWCEDKYLDTFYDQFKTTGHQAVRNRAIDPVNLQNWTQQGDWRVIRGGSWFTSPIQVRSACRGYFDASDAAAYVGFRVAMDAPASAVAAARQSFQSSEAARAALPELTRELRERRKGKLTIVVDDRHLTNDFFSAIGDLDEPIDIEVNARGNLTGQHIQKLTRAKHLTGLILSGTGNGITDADLAPLADKPEIQLLQITGTVGLSDKMMTCLSGMNQLRSINLHGDGITDAGLKHLPELAEIESLHVPGTQATGAVLKKVASQRLTDFQCRHFTDDDFLLLRSSAKTLKSLHLSGPITDAGLQQIVHFKQLRLLSLSDCPHLTDDGLAIIGKLPRIETLRLQGTNAGDLTINAVASNNWLSEIRIGSESLTNHGIMQLSEMTGLRRVEIDGPDSSITDAGFAYFWRLQNLYAFVLVAPGITGEAIEPLTECPDLNQVTLAGKSVSDAGLGWLAKLDQVRSINVGDRSDALMPKVTALGIQQLAALPKGVRVRLHRANLVLTDSELKSFRSTATHLEVSGF
;
A
#
# COMPACT_ATOMS: atom_id res chain seq x y z
N MET A 1 61.96 24.96 -48.13
CA MET A 1 62.78 24.58 -46.97
C MET A 1 61.86 24.62 -45.75
N SER A 2 61.27 23.50 -45.36
CA SER A 2 61.75 22.56 -44.32
C SER A 2 61.57 23.09 -42.89
N ARG A 3 60.78 22.31 -42.13
CA ARG A 3 60.80 22.03 -40.67
C ARG A 3 59.90 22.87 -39.75
N THR A 4 58.76 22.31 -39.28
CA THR A 4 58.50 21.58 -38.00
C THR A 4 58.53 22.48 -36.74
N PHE A 5 57.65 22.41 -35.73
CA PHE A 5 56.82 21.34 -35.13
C PHE A 5 55.68 21.97 -34.28
N ALA A 6 54.55 21.24 -34.18
CA ALA A 6 53.50 21.25 -33.14
C ALA A 6 52.66 22.51 -32.83
N PHE A 7 51.42 22.53 -33.35
CA PHE A 7 50.27 23.27 -32.81
C PHE A 7 49.21 22.25 -32.35
N CYS A 8 48.85 22.25 -31.07
CA CYS A 8 47.62 21.63 -30.57
C CYS A 8 46.44 22.52 -30.97
N ILE A 9 45.57 22.04 -31.86
CA ILE A 9 44.34 22.71 -32.25
C ILE A 9 43.23 22.29 -31.29
N VAL A 10 42.57 23.32 -30.74
CA VAL A 10 41.32 23.28 -29.98
C VAL A 10 40.19 22.82 -30.91
N THR A 11 39.54 21.70 -30.58
CA THR A 11 38.34 21.25 -31.29
C THR A 11 37.10 21.80 -30.57
N VAL A 12 36.40 22.71 -31.23
CA VAL A 12 35.04 23.13 -30.92
C VAL A 12 34.08 22.03 -31.39
N LEU A 13 33.26 21.49 -30.49
CA LEU A 13 32.08 20.70 -30.85
C LEU A 13 30.89 21.21 -30.05
N ALA A 14 29.98 21.87 -30.76
CA ALA A 14 28.67 22.25 -30.28
C ALA A 14 27.81 20.98 -30.19
N THR A 15 27.39 20.62 -28.97
CA THR A 15 26.36 19.62 -28.73
C THR A 15 25.04 20.33 -28.45
N THR A 16 24.10 20.14 -29.37
CA THR A 16 22.66 20.38 -29.19
C THR A 16 22.16 19.63 -27.96
N VAL A 17 21.53 20.36 -27.05
CA VAL A 17 20.85 19.85 -25.86
C VAL A 17 19.64 19.04 -26.31
N PHE A 18 19.77 17.72 -26.30
CA PHE A 18 18.63 16.79 -26.27
C PHE A 18 18.24 16.58 -24.81
N CYS A 19 16.97 16.85 -24.50
CA CYS A 19 16.33 16.57 -23.23
C CYS A 19 16.00 15.07 -23.17
N PRO A 20 16.46 14.30 -22.18
CA PRO A 20 15.87 13.00 -21.91
C PRO A 20 14.77 13.18 -20.87
N SER A 21 13.53 13.15 -21.32
CA SER A 21 12.34 12.99 -20.48
C SER A 21 11.89 11.53 -20.57
N THR A 22 12.63 10.60 -19.96
CA THR A 22 12.27 9.17 -19.85
C THR A 22 13.05 8.53 -18.71
N GLU A 23 12.72 8.85 -17.47
CA GLU A 23 13.17 8.08 -16.29
C GLU A 23 11.97 7.93 -15.34
N CYS A 24 11.02 7.09 -15.75
CA CYS A 24 9.95 6.54 -14.92
C CYS A 24 9.60 5.14 -15.49
N ALA A 25 10.57 4.23 -15.55
CA ALA A 25 10.35 2.86 -16.03
C ALA A 25 11.31 1.77 -15.49
N GLU A 26 12.37 2.10 -14.73
CA GLU A 26 13.46 1.13 -14.47
C GLU A 26 13.32 0.23 -13.22
N VAL A 27 12.12 -0.02 -12.69
CA VAL A 27 11.95 -0.98 -11.56
C VAL A 27 11.35 -2.34 -11.98
N LEU A 28 11.03 -2.56 -13.26
CA LEU A 28 10.31 -3.78 -13.69
C LEU A 28 11.14 -4.82 -14.48
N ASP A 29 12.46 -4.66 -14.62
CA ASP A 29 13.24 -5.48 -15.57
C ASP A 29 14.03 -6.65 -14.95
N GLN A 30 13.80 -6.99 -13.67
CA GLN A 30 14.44 -8.18 -13.08
C GLN A 30 13.55 -9.42 -13.29
N GLN A 31 13.82 -10.16 -14.37
CA GLN A 31 13.32 -11.53 -14.52
C GLN A 31 13.84 -12.40 -13.37
N VAL A 32 12.93 -13.15 -12.74
CA VAL A 32 13.27 -14.17 -11.75
C VAL A 32 13.85 -15.37 -12.49
N ASP A 33 15.06 -15.79 -12.12
CA ASP A 33 15.68 -16.99 -12.67
C ASP A 33 15.01 -18.25 -12.11
N LEU A 34 13.95 -18.69 -12.79
CA LEU A 34 13.19 -19.88 -12.44
C LEU A 34 13.76 -21.13 -13.13
N PRO A 35 13.86 -22.27 -12.42
CA PRO A 35 14.29 -23.53 -13.02
C PRO A 35 13.47 -23.87 -14.26
N THR A 36 14.16 -24.17 -15.35
CA THR A 36 13.56 -24.39 -16.67
C THR A 36 13.84 -25.82 -17.15
N THR A 37 12.86 -26.43 -17.83
CA THR A 37 12.99 -27.75 -18.44
C THR A 37 12.35 -27.76 -19.83
N THR A 38 12.85 -28.59 -20.74
CA THR A 38 12.29 -28.75 -22.08
C THR A 38 11.93 -30.21 -22.30
N ASN A 39 10.70 -30.48 -22.74
CA ASN A 39 10.22 -31.84 -22.99
C ASN A 39 10.58 -32.34 -24.40
N ARG A 40 10.19 -33.57 -24.76
CA ARG A 40 10.58 -34.21 -26.04
C ARG A 40 9.91 -33.61 -27.27
N ILE A 41 8.91 -32.75 -27.10
CA ILE A 41 8.26 -32.03 -28.21
C ILE A 41 8.77 -30.59 -28.34
N GLY A 42 9.84 -30.22 -27.62
CA GLY A 42 10.47 -28.91 -27.71
C GLY A 42 9.76 -27.81 -26.92
N MET A 43 8.85 -28.17 -26.02
CA MET A 43 8.15 -27.20 -25.17
C MET A 43 8.96 -26.93 -23.92
N GLU A 44 9.25 -25.64 -23.69
CA GLU A 44 9.92 -25.15 -22.50
C GLU A 44 8.90 -24.89 -21.37
N LEU A 45 9.24 -25.28 -20.15
CA LEU A 45 8.43 -25.06 -18.96
C LEU A 45 9.28 -24.51 -17.82
N LYS A 46 8.72 -23.55 -17.08
CA LYS A 46 9.34 -22.96 -15.88
C LYS A 46 8.67 -23.45 -14.61
N LEU A 47 9.47 -23.76 -13.58
CA LEU A 47 9.00 -24.16 -12.26
C LEU A 47 8.57 -22.93 -11.47
N LEU A 48 7.26 -22.74 -11.36
CA LEU A 48 6.68 -21.69 -10.51
C LEU A 48 6.63 -22.20 -9.06
N PRO A 49 7.09 -21.40 -8.08
CA PRO A 49 7.12 -21.81 -6.68
C PRO A 49 5.72 -21.85 -6.08
N ALA A 50 5.55 -22.69 -5.05
CA ALA A 50 4.42 -22.56 -4.13
C ALA A 50 4.51 -21.20 -3.43
N ASP A 51 3.44 -20.41 -3.46
CA ASP A 51 3.46 -19.05 -2.95
C ASP A 51 2.04 -18.52 -2.64
N ARG A 52 1.98 -17.31 -2.10
CA ARG A 52 0.78 -16.55 -1.77
C ARG A 52 0.66 -15.37 -2.72
N PHE A 53 -0.52 -15.11 -3.25
CA PHE A 53 -0.78 -13.93 -4.07
C PHE A 53 -2.22 -13.41 -3.89
N GLU A 54 -2.43 -12.15 -4.25
CA GLU A 54 -3.76 -11.55 -4.24
C GLU A 54 -4.46 -11.80 -5.58
N ARG A 55 -5.52 -12.61 -5.55
CA ARG A 55 -6.31 -12.99 -6.73
C ARG A 55 -7.54 -12.12 -6.86
N GLY A 56 -7.90 -11.74 -8.08
CA GLY A 56 -9.04 -10.86 -8.39
C GLY A 56 -8.69 -9.38 -8.44
N ALA A 57 -9.70 -8.55 -8.71
CA ALA A 57 -9.55 -7.11 -8.85
C ALA A 57 -9.89 -6.37 -7.55
N ALA A 58 -9.07 -5.37 -7.19
CA ALA A 58 -9.16 -4.63 -5.93
C ALA A 58 -10.38 -3.70 -5.82
N SER A 59 -10.84 -3.11 -6.94
CA SER A 59 -11.99 -2.20 -6.94
C SER A 59 -12.63 -2.06 -8.32
N ILE A 60 -13.97 -2.05 -8.35
CA ILE A 60 -14.80 -1.68 -9.50
C ILE A 60 -14.84 -0.15 -9.68
N GLU A 61 -14.64 0.64 -8.63
CA GLU A 61 -15.00 2.06 -8.63
C GLU A 61 -13.99 2.99 -9.31
N SER A 62 -12.68 2.72 -9.24
CA SER A 62 -11.70 3.49 -10.02
C SER A 62 -11.76 3.08 -11.49
N PHE A 63 -11.71 1.78 -11.75
CA PHE A 63 -11.68 1.24 -13.11
C PHE A 63 -13.01 1.42 -13.86
N GLY A 64 -14.13 1.15 -13.20
CA GLY A 64 -15.48 1.29 -13.77
C GLY A 64 -15.97 2.73 -13.89
N ARG A 65 -15.31 3.71 -13.25
CA ARG A 65 -15.55 5.14 -13.55
C ARG A 65 -14.99 5.51 -14.93
N ASP A 66 -13.78 5.05 -15.23
CA ASP A 66 -13.09 5.38 -16.47
C ASP A 66 -13.47 4.41 -17.63
N HIS A 67 -14.00 3.23 -17.30
CA HIS A 67 -14.34 2.16 -18.24
C HIS A 67 -15.68 1.49 -17.94
N ALA A 68 -16.73 2.29 -17.70
CA ALA A 68 -18.07 1.85 -17.28
C ALA A 68 -18.73 0.79 -18.19
N ALA A 69 -18.29 0.68 -19.44
CA ALA A 69 -18.78 -0.32 -20.40
C ALA A 69 -18.28 -1.74 -20.11
N TYR A 70 -17.25 -1.92 -19.27
CA TYR A 70 -16.64 -3.22 -18.99
C TYR A 70 -17.02 -3.71 -17.59
N ASN A 71 -17.81 -4.77 -17.55
CA ASN A 71 -18.28 -5.37 -16.30
C ASN A 71 -17.18 -6.23 -15.66
N VAL A 72 -16.70 -5.83 -14.48
CA VAL A 72 -15.67 -6.55 -13.69
C VAL A 72 -16.26 -7.29 -12.48
N LYS A 73 -17.59 -7.45 -12.42
CA LYS A 73 -18.31 -7.96 -11.23
C LYS A 73 -17.96 -9.40 -10.83
N ASP A 74 -17.51 -10.24 -11.76
CA ASP A 74 -17.26 -11.67 -11.54
C ASP A 74 -15.80 -11.99 -11.17
N ALA A 75 -14.93 -10.99 -11.14
CA ALA A 75 -13.53 -11.10 -10.71
C ALA A 75 -13.23 -10.30 -9.42
N VAL A 76 -14.26 -9.87 -8.68
CA VAL A 76 -14.15 -9.12 -7.42
C VAL A 76 -14.86 -9.84 -6.27
N PRO A 77 -14.40 -9.70 -5.01
CA PRO A 77 -13.30 -8.86 -4.57
C PRO A 77 -11.93 -9.55 -4.75
N GLN A 78 -10.88 -8.74 -4.69
CA GLN A 78 -9.54 -9.25 -4.48
C GLN A 78 -9.47 -9.98 -3.12
N HIS A 79 -8.83 -11.15 -3.11
CA HIS A 79 -8.68 -12.01 -1.93
C HIS A 79 -7.38 -12.81 -2.00
N GLN A 80 -6.90 -13.29 -0.86
CA GLN A 80 -5.65 -14.03 -0.80
C GLN A 80 -5.84 -15.46 -1.34
N VAL A 81 -4.91 -15.91 -2.18
CA VAL A 81 -4.78 -17.31 -2.60
C VAL A 81 -3.42 -17.83 -2.18
N ILE A 82 -3.38 -19.08 -1.74
CA ILE A 82 -2.18 -19.80 -1.32
C ILE A 82 -2.07 -21.04 -2.20
N LEU A 83 -1.03 -21.12 -3.01
CA LEU A 83 -0.66 -22.32 -3.75
C LEU A 83 0.33 -23.12 -2.92
N THR A 84 -0.05 -24.31 -2.46
CA THR A 84 0.79 -25.15 -1.58
C THR A 84 1.74 -26.06 -2.33
N LYS A 85 1.69 -26.03 -3.67
CA LYS A 85 2.41 -26.95 -4.54
C LYS A 85 3.09 -26.13 -5.65
N PRO A 86 4.41 -26.25 -5.83
CA PRO A 86 5.03 -25.73 -7.02
C PRO A 86 4.56 -26.55 -8.23
N PHE A 87 4.60 -25.95 -9.41
CA PHE A 87 4.21 -26.58 -10.67
C PHE A 87 5.00 -25.98 -11.81
N TYR A 88 5.21 -26.76 -12.86
CA TYR A 88 5.78 -26.26 -14.10
C TYR A 88 4.67 -25.68 -14.97
N LEU A 89 4.91 -24.56 -15.64
CA LEU A 89 4.01 -24.01 -16.65
C LEU A 89 4.79 -23.80 -17.95
N SER A 90 4.18 -24.13 -19.09
CA SER A 90 4.80 -23.84 -20.39
C SER A 90 4.99 -22.34 -20.57
N THR A 91 6.15 -21.96 -21.10
CA THR A 91 6.53 -20.54 -21.26
C THR A 91 5.64 -19.80 -22.25
N THR A 92 5.04 -20.54 -23.18
CA THR A 92 4.05 -20.08 -24.16
C THR A 92 2.82 -20.97 -24.18
N GLU A 93 1.83 -20.62 -24.99
CA GLU A 93 0.76 -21.51 -25.43
C GLU A 93 1.31 -22.70 -26.23
N VAL A 94 0.49 -23.75 -26.34
CA VAL A 94 0.79 -24.88 -27.22
C VAL A 94 0.74 -24.41 -28.66
N THR A 95 1.80 -24.66 -29.41
CA THR A 95 1.87 -24.23 -30.81
C THR A 95 1.06 -25.15 -31.72
N ARG A 96 0.66 -24.63 -32.88
CA ARG A 96 -0.01 -25.39 -33.93
C ARG A 96 0.83 -26.60 -34.35
N GLY A 97 2.15 -26.46 -34.48
CA GLY A 97 3.06 -27.56 -34.80
C GLY A 97 3.14 -28.63 -33.71
N GLN A 98 3.16 -28.23 -32.43
CA GLN A 98 3.12 -29.17 -31.31
C GLN A 98 1.81 -29.96 -31.29
N PHE A 99 0.68 -29.30 -31.53
CA PHE A 99 -0.63 -29.94 -31.59
C PHE A 99 -0.77 -30.85 -32.82
N ALA A 100 -0.25 -30.43 -33.99
CA ALA A 100 -0.22 -31.26 -35.20
C ALA A 100 0.52 -32.58 -34.95
N ARG A 101 1.64 -32.55 -34.23
CA ARG A 101 2.38 -33.75 -33.85
C ARG A 101 1.57 -34.70 -32.96
N PHE A 102 0.74 -34.17 -32.06
CA PHE A 102 -0.19 -35.00 -31.29
C PHE A 102 -1.21 -35.68 -32.20
N VAL A 103 -1.81 -34.94 -33.13
CA VAL A 103 -2.78 -35.46 -34.09
C VAL A 103 -2.14 -36.54 -34.98
N GLU A 104 -0.92 -36.32 -35.46
CA GLU A 104 -0.15 -37.30 -36.26
C GLU A 104 0.18 -38.57 -35.47
N ASP A 105 0.72 -38.43 -34.25
CA ASP A 105 1.14 -39.56 -33.41
C ASP A 105 -0.04 -40.44 -32.97
N THR A 106 -1.27 -39.91 -32.95
CA THR A 106 -2.44 -40.59 -32.37
C THR A 106 -3.58 -40.82 -33.35
N SER A 107 -3.53 -40.22 -34.54
CA SER A 107 -4.67 -40.13 -35.47
C SER A 107 -5.93 -39.55 -34.80
N PHE A 108 -5.75 -38.60 -33.88
CA PHE A 108 -6.85 -38.01 -33.11
C PHE A 108 -7.74 -37.12 -33.98
N GLU A 109 -9.04 -37.40 -33.98
CA GLU A 109 -10.05 -36.54 -34.60
C GLU A 109 -10.53 -35.52 -33.56
N THR A 110 -10.35 -34.23 -33.85
CA THR A 110 -10.76 -33.16 -32.92
C THR A 110 -12.28 -33.04 -32.81
N THR A 111 -12.75 -32.41 -31.75
CA THR A 111 -14.20 -32.17 -31.54
C THR A 111 -14.83 -31.42 -32.72
N SER A 112 -14.10 -30.47 -33.31
CA SER A 112 -14.54 -29.75 -34.51
C SER A 112 -14.67 -30.67 -35.73
N GLN A 113 -13.72 -31.58 -35.94
CA GLN A 113 -13.72 -32.54 -37.04
C GLN A 113 -14.81 -33.60 -36.88
N MET A 114 -14.98 -34.15 -35.67
CA MET A 114 -16.05 -35.11 -35.38
C MET A 114 -17.45 -34.50 -35.60
N ARG A 115 -17.66 -33.24 -35.24
CA ARG A 115 -18.90 -32.53 -35.56
C ARG A 115 -19.07 -32.36 -37.07
N SER A 116 -17.98 -32.04 -37.78
CA SER A 116 -17.99 -31.87 -39.24
C SER A 116 -18.27 -33.17 -40.00
N SER A 117 -18.02 -34.35 -39.42
CA SER A 117 -18.22 -35.65 -40.07
C SER A 117 -19.64 -36.20 -39.92
N THR A 118 -20.45 -35.70 -38.98
CA THR A 118 -21.86 -36.09 -38.83
C THR A 118 -22.79 -35.24 -39.72
N SER A 119 -23.91 -35.84 -40.17
CA SER A 119 -25.00 -35.12 -40.84
C SER A 119 -25.96 -34.43 -39.85
N GLU A 120 -25.66 -34.51 -38.55
CA GLU A 120 -26.48 -34.00 -37.47
C GLU A 120 -26.23 -32.50 -37.29
N LYS A 121 -27.32 -31.73 -37.31
CA LYS A 121 -27.32 -30.34 -36.84
C LYS A 121 -27.34 -30.38 -35.32
N ASP A 122 -26.65 -29.44 -34.66
CA ASP A 122 -26.78 -29.29 -33.21
C ASP A 122 -28.23 -28.92 -32.82
N ALA A 123 -28.55 -28.94 -31.53
CA ALA A 123 -29.89 -28.59 -31.01
C ALA A 123 -30.36 -27.16 -31.38
N ARG A 124 -29.47 -26.32 -31.95
CA ARG A 124 -29.70 -24.93 -32.38
C ARG A 124 -29.76 -24.77 -33.91
N GLY A 125 -29.53 -25.84 -34.69
CA GLY A 125 -29.62 -25.83 -36.15
C GLY A 125 -28.37 -25.31 -36.90
N THR A 126 -27.21 -25.20 -36.24
CA THR A 126 -26.00 -24.48 -36.71
C THR A 126 -25.01 -25.41 -37.46
N PRO A 127 -24.23 -24.93 -38.46
CA PRO A 127 -23.25 -25.74 -39.20
C PRO A 127 -22.03 -26.22 -38.38
N SER A 128 -21.39 -27.28 -38.86
CA SER A 128 -20.60 -28.24 -38.11
C SER A 128 -19.06 -28.03 -38.12
N GLY A 129 -18.57 -26.91 -37.61
CA GLY A 129 -17.13 -26.66 -37.41
C GLY A 129 -16.85 -25.73 -36.23
N ILE A 130 -15.71 -25.03 -36.24
CA ILE A 130 -15.37 -24.06 -35.18
C ILE A 130 -16.03 -22.70 -35.44
N VAL A 131 -16.11 -21.87 -34.41
CA VAL A 131 -16.36 -20.43 -34.54
C VAL A 131 -15.08 -19.77 -35.07
N GLY A 132 -14.98 -19.60 -36.39
CA GLY A 132 -13.80 -19.04 -37.05
C GLY A 132 -14.00 -17.60 -37.51
N TRP A 133 -12.92 -16.99 -37.98
CA TRP A 133 -12.94 -15.66 -38.57
C TRP A 133 -13.53 -15.70 -39.98
N ASP A 134 -14.64 -14.98 -40.17
CA ASP A 134 -15.35 -14.87 -41.44
C ASP A 134 -16.03 -13.50 -41.54
N PRO A 135 -15.26 -12.44 -41.89
CA PRO A 135 -15.81 -11.11 -42.04
C PRO A 135 -16.70 -11.05 -43.29
N ALA A 136 -17.81 -10.31 -43.20
CA ALA A 136 -18.67 -10.08 -44.36
C ALA A 136 -17.88 -9.39 -45.48
N PRO A 137 -17.93 -9.89 -46.73
CA PRO A 137 -17.20 -9.27 -47.85
C PRO A 137 -17.68 -7.85 -48.18
N ASP A 138 -18.97 -7.56 -47.90
CA ASP A 138 -19.57 -6.25 -48.07
C ASP A 138 -19.71 -5.57 -46.70
N PRO A 139 -19.05 -4.40 -46.47
CA PRO A 139 -19.20 -3.63 -45.25
C PRO A 139 -20.63 -3.10 -45.01
N ASN A 140 -21.55 -3.25 -45.98
CA ASN A 140 -22.96 -2.88 -45.84
C ASN A 140 -23.90 -4.09 -45.64
N ALA A 141 -23.38 -5.32 -45.61
CA ALA A 141 -24.20 -6.52 -45.42
C ALA A 141 -25.00 -6.47 -44.10
N PRO A 142 -26.20 -7.07 -43.99
CA PRO A 142 -26.99 -7.01 -42.75
C PRO A 142 -26.27 -7.61 -41.53
N ASP A 143 -25.36 -8.55 -41.77
CA ASP A 143 -24.50 -9.22 -40.79
C ASP A 143 -23.05 -8.71 -40.83
N HIS A 144 -22.80 -7.57 -41.50
CA HIS A 144 -21.48 -6.93 -41.56
C HIS A 144 -20.95 -6.53 -40.19
N GLU A 145 -21.67 -6.74 -39.11
CA GLU A 145 -21.23 -6.49 -37.74
C GLU A 145 -20.62 -7.75 -37.07
N GLN A 146 -20.84 -8.94 -37.63
CA GLN A 146 -20.37 -10.21 -37.09
C GLN A 146 -19.18 -10.75 -37.90
N SER A 147 -18.00 -10.81 -37.26
CA SER A 147 -16.80 -11.42 -37.87
C SER A 147 -16.56 -12.87 -37.46
N PHE A 148 -17.32 -13.40 -36.51
CA PHE A 148 -17.16 -14.77 -36.03
C PHE A 148 -18.36 -15.60 -36.42
N ARG A 149 -18.13 -16.62 -37.24
CA ARG A 149 -19.19 -17.51 -37.72
C ARG A 149 -18.79 -18.95 -37.56
N GLN A 150 -19.76 -19.77 -37.20
CA GLN A 150 -19.56 -21.21 -37.14
C GLN A 150 -19.83 -21.82 -38.52
N LYS A 151 -18.80 -22.36 -39.16
CA LYS A 151 -18.90 -23.00 -40.49
C LYS A 151 -18.15 -24.31 -40.53
N ARG A 152 -18.62 -25.23 -41.38
CA ARG A 152 -18.09 -26.60 -41.50
C ARG A 152 -16.66 -26.65 -42.08
N ASP A 153 -16.31 -25.70 -42.93
CA ASP A 153 -14.98 -25.56 -43.53
C ASP A 153 -13.96 -24.87 -42.60
N LEU A 154 -14.43 -24.27 -41.51
CA LEU A 154 -13.58 -23.71 -40.46
C LEU A 154 -13.26 -24.76 -39.41
N ASN A 155 -11.97 -24.95 -39.16
CA ASN A 155 -11.43 -25.93 -38.21
C ASN A 155 -10.06 -25.49 -37.67
N TRP A 156 -9.44 -26.26 -36.78
CA TRP A 156 -8.16 -25.90 -36.16
C TRP A 156 -6.98 -25.72 -37.16
N THR A 157 -7.07 -26.31 -38.36
CA THR A 157 -6.07 -26.10 -39.44
C THR A 157 -6.43 -24.96 -40.39
N ASN A 158 -7.68 -24.49 -40.33
CA ASN A 158 -8.20 -23.38 -41.15
C ASN A 158 -9.14 -22.51 -40.29
N PRO A 159 -8.60 -21.64 -39.41
CA PRO A 159 -9.42 -20.83 -38.52
C PRO A 159 -10.07 -19.61 -39.17
N GLY A 160 -9.85 -19.40 -40.47
CA GLY A 160 -10.28 -18.22 -41.22
C GLY A 160 -9.18 -17.18 -41.45
N PHE A 161 -7.95 -17.49 -41.03
CA PHE A 161 -6.72 -16.73 -41.29
C PHE A 161 -5.52 -17.67 -41.32
N GLU A 162 -4.39 -17.19 -41.83
CA GLU A 162 -3.16 -17.99 -41.95
C GLU A 162 -2.46 -18.18 -40.61
N GLN A 163 -1.93 -19.38 -40.37
CA GLN A 163 -1.09 -19.71 -39.21
C GLN A 163 0.08 -20.59 -39.64
N THR A 164 1.27 -20.30 -39.12
CA THR A 164 2.44 -21.20 -39.20
C THR A 164 2.45 -22.20 -38.05
N ASP A 165 3.43 -23.10 -38.02
CA ASP A 165 3.61 -24.07 -36.91
C ASP A 165 3.98 -23.40 -35.58
N ASP A 166 4.51 -22.18 -35.61
CA ASP A 166 4.95 -21.41 -34.44
C ASP A 166 3.83 -20.54 -33.83
N HIS A 167 2.67 -20.47 -34.47
CA HIS A 167 1.50 -19.79 -33.92
C HIS A 167 0.82 -20.64 -32.83
N PRO A 168 0.07 -20.04 -31.90
CA PRO A 168 -0.72 -20.81 -30.94
C PRO A 168 -1.77 -21.64 -31.68
N VAL A 169 -2.01 -22.87 -31.22
CA VAL A 169 -3.14 -23.65 -31.73
C VAL A 169 -4.44 -22.98 -31.29
N VAL A 170 -5.35 -22.77 -32.25
CA VAL A 170 -6.70 -22.24 -32.01
C VAL A 170 -7.75 -23.20 -32.56
N GLY A 171 -9.02 -22.97 -32.23
CA GLY A 171 -10.11 -23.80 -32.73
C GLY A 171 -10.12 -25.19 -32.11
N VAL A 172 -9.65 -25.31 -30.87
CA VAL A 172 -9.62 -26.55 -30.09
C VAL A 172 -10.55 -26.46 -28.89
N SER A 173 -11.31 -27.53 -28.64
CA SER A 173 -12.20 -27.59 -27.48
C SER A 173 -11.42 -27.88 -26.19
N PHE A 174 -12.08 -27.70 -25.04
CA PHE A 174 -11.52 -28.13 -23.75
C PHE A 174 -11.19 -29.63 -23.77
N SER A 175 -12.02 -30.45 -24.42
CA SER A 175 -11.80 -31.90 -24.54
C SER A 175 -10.59 -32.25 -25.39
N ASP A 176 -10.35 -31.50 -26.47
CA ASP A 176 -9.18 -31.65 -27.35
C ASP A 176 -7.90 -31.28 -26.58
N ALA A 177 -7.92 -30.15 -25.85
CA ALA A 177 -6.82 -29.72 -25.00
C ALA A 177 -6.48 -30.74 -23.90
N LYS A 178 -7.50 -31.31 -23.24
CA LYS A 178 -7.30 -32.38 -22.25
C LYS A 178 -6.78 -33.67 -22.89
N ALA A 179 -7.15 -33.97 -24.14
CA ALA A 179 -6.61 -35.13 -24.86
C ALA A 179 -5.12 -34.96 -25.15
N PHE A 180 -4.71 -33.77 -25.60
CA PHE A 180 -3.30 -33.41 -25.75
C PHE A 180 -2.52 -33.59 -24.44
N CYS A 181 -3.01 -33.06 -23.32
CA CYS A 181 -2.36 -33.21 -22.02
C CYS A 181 -2.20 -34.68 -21.59
N ARG A 182 -3.23 -35.52 -21.84
CA ARG A 182 -3.15 -36.97 -21.55
C ARG A 182 -2.13 -37.70 -22.42
N TRP A 183 -2.04 -37.34 -23.69
CA TRP A 183 -1.05 -37.90 -24.61
C TRP A 183 0.37 -37.49 -24.18
N LEU A 184 0.59 -36.21 -23.91
CA LEU A 184 1.89 -35.70 -23.47
C LEU A 184 2.31 -36.35 -22.16
N SER A 185 1.38 -36.53 -21.23
CA SER A 185 1.62 -37.24 -19.97
C SER A 185 2.16 -38.66 -20.18
N LYS A 186 1.55 -39.42 -21.09
CA LYS A 186 2.01 -40.78 -21.44
C LYS A 186 3.36 -40.75 -22.15
N LYS A 187 3.59 -39.78 -23.04
CA LYS A 187 4.83 -39.65 -23.83
C LYS A 187 6.04 -39.31 -22.96
N GLU A 188 5.83 -38.50 -21.92
CA GLU A 188 6.89 -38.03 -21.01
C GLU A 188 6.98 -38.83 -19.71
N ASN A 189 5.97 -39.68 -19.41
CA ASN A 189 5.82 -40.32 -18.10
C ASN A 189 5.82 -39.29 -16.95
N GLN A 190 5.10 -38.19 -17.16
CA GLN A 190 4.90 -37.09 -16.21
C GLN A 190 3.44 -36.65 -16.24
N SER A 191 2.97 -35.93 -15.22
CA SER A 191 1.58 -35.47 -15.14
C SER A 191 1.43 -34.10 -15.78
N TYR A 192 0.93 -34.05 -17.02
CA TYR A 192 0.56 -32.82 -17.74
C TYR A 192 -0.95 -32.61 -17.70
N ARG A 193 -1.36 -31.35 -17.50
CA ARG A 193 -2.76 -30.92 -17.36
C ARG A 193 -2.93 -29.48 -17.82
N LEU A 194 -4.17 -29.01 -17.84
CA LEU A 194 -4.44 -27.58 -17.92
C LEU A 194 -4.12 -26.91 -16.57
N PRO A 195 -3.69 -25.64 -16.58
CA PRO A 195 -3.56 -24.88 -15.34
C PRO A 195 -4.94 -24.69 -14.70
N THR A 196 -4.98 -24.64 -13.38
CA THR A 196 -6.14 -24.09 -12.68
C THR A 196 -6.20 -22.59 -12.93
N GLU A 197 -7.38 -22.00 -12.77
CA GLU A 197 -7.57 -20.56 -12.90
C GLU A 197 -6.68 -19.78 -11.91
N ALA A 198 -6.47 -20.32 -10.72
CA ALA A 198 -5.61 -19.74 -9.70
C ALA A 198 -4.13 -19.76 -10.13
N GLU A 199 -3.65 -20.90 -10.65
CA GLU A 199 -2.29 -21.03 -11.16
C GLU A 199 -2.04 -20.13 -12.37
N TRP A 200 -3.01 -20.00 -13.27
CA TRP A 200 -2.91 -19.11 -14.43
C TRP A 200 -2.80 -17.64 -13.99
N GLU A 201 -3.66 -17.18 -13.07
CA GLU A 201 -3.60 -15.78 -12.61
C GLU A 201 -2.31 -15.49 -11.82
N TYR A 202 -1.83 -16.46 -11.02
CA TYR A 202 -0.55 -16.36 -10.35
C TYR A 202 0.60 -16.17 -11.35
N ALA A 203 0.63 -17.01 -12.39
CA ALA A 203 1.59 -16.93 -13.48
C ALA A 203 1.50 -15.59 -14.23
N ALA A 204 0.30 -15.11 -14.52
CA ALA A 204 0.08 -13.86 -15.25
C ALA A 204 0.46 -12.61 -14.44
N ARG A 205 0.36 -12.67 -13.10
CA ARG A 205 0.77 -11.58 -12.21
C ARG A 205 2.28 -11.53 -12.01
N ALA A 206 2.94 -12.68 -11.94
CA ALA A 206 4.38 -12.81 -11.76
C ALA A 206 4.94 -11.88 -10.65
N GLY A 207 4.30 -11.91 -9.47
CA GLY A 207 4.67 -11.11 -8.31
C GLY A 207 4.04 -9.70 -8.22
N THR A 208 3.36 -9.23 -9.26
CA THR A 208 2.73 -7.90 -9.26
C THR A 208 1.29 -7.91 -8.72
N GLN A 209 0.84 -6.76 -8.18
CA GLN A 209 -0.56 -6.52 -7.80
C GLN A 209 -1.29 -5.61 -8.79
N THR A 210 -0.62 -5.23 -9.88
CA THR A 210 -1.11 -4.29 -10.89
C THR A 210 -2.12 -4.93 -11.84
N LEU A 211 -2.68 -4.14 -12.75
CA LEU A 211 -3.63 -4.63 -13.76
C LEU A 211 -2.97 -5.61 -14.74
N PHE A 212 -1.70 -5.36 -15.08
CA PHE A 212 -0.84 -6.19 -15.93
C PHE A 212 0.48 -6.47 -15.22
N SER A 213 1.22 -7.49 -15.66
CA SER A 213 2.56 -7.79 -15.14
C SER A 213 3.59 -6.68 -15.39
N PHE A 214 3.34 -5.80 -16.36
CA PHE A 214 4.17 -4.63 -16.68
C PHE A 214 3.64 -3.32 -16.07
N GLY A 215 2.63 -3.37 -15.20
CA GLY A 215 2.11 -2.20 -14.48
C GLY A 215 0.62 -1.95 -14.67
N ASN A 216 0.19 -0.72 -14.34
CA ASN A 216 -1.22 -0.30 -14.47
C ASN A 216 -1.50 0.50 -15.74
N GLU A 217 -0.46 1.11 -16.34
CA GLU A 217 -0.58 1.89 -17.56
C GLU A 217 -0.34 0.98 -18.77
N PHE A 218 -1.22 1.04 -19.75
CA PHE A 218 -1.14 0.21 -20.96
C PHE A 218 -1.08 1.04 -22.24
N ARG A 219 -1.49 2.31 -22.20
CA ARG A 219 -1.50 3.17 -23.39
C ARG A 219 -0.07 3.44 -23.86
N GLY A 220 0.19 3.21 -25.15
CA GLY A 220 1.50 3.38 -25.77
C GLY A 220 2.56 2.34 -25.39
N VAL A 221 2.25 1.36 -24.53
CA VAL A 221 3.19 0.29 -24.14
C VAL A 221 2.67 -1.12 -24.42
N ILE A 222 1.35 -1.31 -24.53
CA ILE A 222 0.70 -2.63 -24.64
C ILE A 222 1.24 -3.47 -25.81
N GLN A 223 1.59 -2.84 -26.93
CA GLN A 223 2.10 -3.49 -28.14
C GLN A 223 3.45 -4.19 -27.95
N ASN A 224 4.21 -3.86 -26.90
CA ASN A 224 5.44 -4.58 -26.56
C ASN A 224 5.17 -5.84 -25.73
N HIS A 225 3.99 -5.94 -25.13
CA HIS A 225 3.67 -6.94 -24.10
C HIS A 225 2.53 -7.89 -24.49
N ALA A 226 1.75 -7.56 -25.52
CA ALA A 226 0.51 -8.26 -25.79
C ALA A 226 0.03 -8.12 -27.25
N ASN A 227 -0.40 -9.23 -27.83
CA ASN A 227 -1.21 -9.23 -29.05
C ASN A 227 -2.70 -9.02 -28.70
N VAL A 228 -3.23 -7.85 -29.04
CA VAL A 228 -4.61 -7.43 -28.78
C VAL A 228 -5.23 -6.85 -30.04
N ALA A 229 -6.52 -6.52 -30.01
CA ALA A 229 -7.11 -5.79 -31.12
C ALA A 229 -6.35 -4.47 -31.32
N ASN A 230 -5.87 -4.23 -32.54
CA ASN A 230 -4.96 -3.13 -32.85
C ASN A 230 -5.39 -2.40 -34.14
N SER A 231 -4.59 -1.42 -34.56
CA SER A 231 -4.89 -0.62 -35.75
C SER A 231 -4.85 -1.43 -37.05
N GLU A 232 -4.02 -2.47 -37.12
CA GLU A 232 -3.88 -3.34 -38.30
C GLU A 232 -5.15 -4.17 -38.53
N LEU A 233 -5.72 -4.71 -37.47
CA LEU A 233 -7.01 -5.40 -37.52
C LEU A 233 -8.14 -4.45 -37.98
N GLU A 234 -8.14 -3.19 -37.54
CA GLU A 234 -9.11 -2.20 -37.99
C GLU A 234 -8.95 -1.84 -39.48
N LYS A 235 -7.70 -1.78 -39.98
CA LYS A 235 -7.42 -1.56 -41.42
C LYS A 235 -7.96 -2.71 -42.28
N VAL A 236 -7.85 -3.95 -41.81
CA VAL A 236 -8.32 -5.15 -42.51
C VAL A 236 -9.82 -5.37 -42.35
N ALA A 237 -10.39 -5.01 -41.20
CA ALA A 237 -11.81 -5.17 -40.89
C ALA A 237 -12.38 -3.91 -40.19
N PRO A 238 -12.70 -2.85 -40.95
CA PRO A 238 -13.19 -1.59 -40.39
C PRO A 238 -14.46 -1.75 -39.54
N GLY A 239 -14.52 -1.00 -38.44
CA GLY A 239 -15.62 -0.97 -37.49
C GLY A 239 -15.63 -2.11 -36.48
N ARG A 240 -14.56 -2.92 -36.38
CA ARG A 240 -14.46 -4.07 -35.45
C ARG A 240 -13.70 -3.75 -34.18
N VAL A 241 -12.67 -2.93 -34.29
CA VAL A 241 -11.80 -2.50 -33.20
C VAL A 241 -12.36 -1.22 -32.58
N MET A 242 -12.87 -0.28 -33.39
CA MET A 242 -13.51 0.96 -32.93
C MET A 242 -14.65 0.74 -31.92
N ARG A 243 -15.32 -0.42 -31.96
CA ARG A 243 -16.37 -0.82 -31.01
C ARG A 243 -15.86 -1.16 -29.62
N GLN A 244 -14.54 -1.12 -29.41
CA GLN A 244 -13.89 -1.37 -28.12
C GLN A 244 -13.52 -0.07 -27.38
N TRP A 245 -13.76 1.11 -27.97
CA TRP A 245 -13.77 2.45 -27.33
C TRP A 245 -12.51 2.86 -26.54
N ILE A 246 -11.37 2.18 -26.70
CA ILE A 246 -10.19 2.33 -25.83
C ILE A 246 -8.86 2.42 -26.61
N ILE A 247 -8.85 2.03 -27.88
CA ILE A 247 -7.65 1.99 -28.72
C ILE A 247 -7.48 3.34 -29.42
N ASP A 248 -6.28 3.91 -29.34
CA ASP A 248 -5.94 5.17 -29.99
C ASP A 248 -5.26 4.85 -31.31
N LEU A 249 -6.06 4.73 -32.39
CA LEU A 249 -5.57 4.32 -33.71
C LEU A 249 -4.51 5.24 -34.31
N ASP A 250 -4.41 6.48 -33.82
CA ASP A 250 -3.42 7.45 -34.31
C ASP A 250 -2.13 7.41 -33.49
N ALA A 251 -2.19 6.96 -32.23
CA ALA A 251 -1.05 6.93 -31.31
C ALA A 251 -0.45 5.52 -31.10
N ASP A 252 -1.24 4.47 -31.28
CA ASP A 252 -0.80 3.09 -31.11
C ASP A 252 0.03 2.64 -32.32
N GLN A 253 1.20 2.04 -32.05
CA GLN A 253 2.10 1.53 -33.08
C GLN A 253 1.65 0.15 -33.56
N ASP A 254 1.80 -0.11 -34.86
CA ASP A 254 1.59 -1.43 -35.46
C ASP A 254 2.63 -2.43 -34.93
N ASP A 255 2.20 -3.67 -34.69
CA ASP A 255 3.03 -4.77 -34.17
C ASP A 255 3.35 -5.83 -35.24
N GLY A 256 2.77 -5.71 -36.43
CA GLY A 256 2.95 -6.59 -37.59
C GLY A 256 2.03 -7.81 -37.58
N HIS A 257 1.06 -7.89 -36.65
CA HIS A 257 0.17 -9.03 -36.46
C HIS A 257 -1.31 -8.62 -36.47
N VAL A 258 -2.01 -8.98 -37.56
CA VAL A 258 -3.45 -8.74 -37.71
C VAL A 258 -4.30 -9.72 -36.88
N PHE A 259 -3.84 -10.96 -36.74
CA PHE A 259 -4.54 -12.07 -36.07
C PHE A 259 -3.66 -12.62 -34.94
N THR A 260 -3.60 -13.94 -34.74
CA THR A 260 -2.60 -14.54 -33.84
C THR A 260 -1.19 -14.20 -34.31
N SER A 261 -0.26 -14.08 -33.37
CA SER A 261 1.18 -13.96 -33.61
C SER A 261 1.87 -15.29 -33.32
N PRO A 262 3.10 -15.52 -33.82
CA PRO A 262 3.97 -16.57 -33.29
C PRO A 262 4.07 -16.45 -31.77
N VAL A 263 4.10 -17.59 -31.08
CA VAL A 263 4.23 -17.60 -29.63
C VAL A 263 5.58 -17.03 -29.19
N GLY A 264 5.63 -16.37 -28.05
CA GLY A 264 6.86 -15.80 -27.50
C GLY A 264 7.33 -14.50 -28.16
N HIS A 265 6.53 -13.91 -29.05
CA HIS A 265 6.89 -12.68 -29.76
C HIS A 265 7.01 -11.47 -28.81
N TYR A 266 6.08 -11.35 -27.86
CA TYR A 266 6.00 -10.21 -26.94
C TYR A 266 6.90 -10.42 -25.72
N MET A 267 7.25 -9.32 -25.04
CA MET A 267 8.11 -9.34 -23.86
C MET A 267 7.54 -10.28 -22.78
N ALA A 268 8.40 -11.13 -22.23
CA ALA A 268 8.02 -12.01 -21.14
C ALA A 268 7.74 -11.22 -19.85
N ASN A 269 6.83 -11.74 -19.03
CA ASN A 269 6.61 -11.21 -17.69
C ASN A 269 7.80 -11.53 -16.75
N PRO A 270 7.82 -11.03 -15.49
CA PRO A 270 8.92 -11.30 -14.56
C PRO A 270 9.23 -12.78 -14.25
N PHE A 271 8.32 -13.72 -14.54
CA PHE A 271 8.60 -15.16 -14.44
C PHE A 271 9.20 -15.75 -15.73
N GLY A 272 9.39 -14.95 -16.78
CA GLY A 272 9.85 -15.39 -18.09
C GLY A 272 8.77 -16.15 -18.88
N LEU A 273 7.49 -15.85 -18.63
CA LEU A 273 6.36 -16.39 -19.39
C LEU A 273 5.88 -15.37 -20.40
N HIS A 274 5.61 -15.82 -21.62
CA HIS A 274 5.12 -15.00 -22.72
C HIS A 274 3.61 -15.14 -22.89
N ASP A 275 3.04 -14.16 -23.61
CA ASP A 275 1.66 -14.16 -24.08
C ASP A 275 0.61 -14.26 -22.96
N MET A 276 0.98 -13.87 -21.72
CA MET A 276 0.06 -13.87 -20.58
C MET A 276 -1.04 -12.80 -20.69
N HIS A 277 -0.90 -11.86 -21.62
CA HIS A 277 -1.75 -10.69 -21.80
C HIS A 277 -2.30 -10.57 -23.23
N GLY A 278 -2.53 -11.66 -23.95
CA GLY A 278 -3.16 -11.57 -25.27
C GLY A 278 -2.91 -12.82 -26.12
N ASN A 279 -2.86 -12.62 -27.43
CA ASN A 279 -2.73 -13.65 -28.46
C ASN A 279 -3.96 -14.56 -28.52
N VAL A 280 -4.17 -15.46 -27.56
CA VAL A 280 -5.36 -16.32 -27.51
C VAL A 280 -5.88 -16.53 -26.09
N TRP A 281 -7.20 -16.70 -25.97
CA TRP A 281 -7.80 -17.08 -24.69
C TRP A 281 -7.39 -18.51 -24.36
N GLU A 282 -7.08 -18.78 -23.11
CA GLU A 282 -6.54 -20.08 -22.71
C GLU A 282 -7.47 -20.83 -21.77
N TRP A 283 -7.68 -22.11 -22.08
CA TRP A 283 -8.44 -23.03 -21.23
C TRP A 283 -7.81 -23.24 -19.85
N CYS A 284 -8.61 -23.04 -18.80
CA CYS A 284 -8.30 -23.46 -17.43
C CYS A 284 -9.11 -24.71 -17.04
N GLU A 285 -8.62 -25.47 -16.06
CA GLU A 285 -9.30 -26.66 -15.53
C GLU A 285 -10.66 -26.32 -14.87
N ASP A 286 -10.77 -25.11 -14.32
CA ASP A 286 -11.92 -24.64 -13.54
C ASP A 286 -13.21 -24.52 -14.36
N LYS A 287 -14.32 -24.90 -13.73
CA LYS A 287 -15.66 -24.56 -14.20
C LYS A 287 -15.92 -23.08 -13.96
N TYR A 288 -16.59 -22.42 -14.91
CA TYR A 288 -17.01 -21.04 -14.71
C TYR A 288 -18.24 -20.99 -13.80
N LEU A 289 -18.19 -20.06 -12.84
CA LEU A 289 -19.32 -19.67 -11.99
C LEU A 289 -19.18 -18.16 -11.75
N ASP A 290 -20.20 -17.40 -12.15
CA ASP A 290 -20.26 -15.93 -12.05
C ASP A 290 -20.22 -15.43 -10.59
N THR A 291 -20.75 -16.23 -9.66
CA THR A 291 -20.81 -15.96 -8.23
C THR A 291 -19.64 -16.55 -7.44
N PHE A 292 -18.65 -17.16 -8.10
CA PHE A 292 -17.53 -17.82 -7.39
C PHE A 292 -16.80 -16.89 -6.42
N TYR A 293 -16.65 -15.61 -6.77
CA TYR A 293 -15.96 -14.64 -5.92
C TYR A 293 -16.83 -14.09 -4.78
N ASP A 294 -18.15 -14.32 -4.80
CA ASP A 294 -19.07 -13.83 -3.75
C ASP A 294 -18.73 -14.41 -2.38
N GLN A 295 -18.16 -15.62 -2.35
CA GLN A 295 -17.71 -16.26 -1.11
C GLN A 295 -16.55 -15.53 -0.41
N PHE A 296 -15.89 -14.59 -1.10
CA PHE A 296 -14.82 -13.76 -0.54
C PHE A 296 -15.29 -12.33 -0.20
N LYS A 297 -16.57 -12.01 -0.39
CA LYS A 297 -17.13 -10.71 0.00
C LYS A 297 -17.22 -10.63 1.53
N THR A 298 -16.57 -9.63 2.11
CA THR A 298 -16.74 -9.30 3.53
C THR A 298 -18.00 -8.46 3.74
N THR A 299 -19.03 -9.02 4.36
CA THR A 299 -20.18 -8.26 4.87
C THR A 299 -20.21 -8.30 6.40
N GLY A 300 -20.12 -7.14 7.06
CA GLY A 300 -20.22 -7.04 8.52
C GLY A 300 -18.96 -7.44 9.31
N HIS A 301 -19.10 -7.59 10.64
CA HIS A 301 -18.01 -7.89 11.59
C HIS A 301 -17.64 -9.39 11.65
N GLN A 302 -18.11 -10.22 10.72
CA GLN A 302 -17.72 -11.63 10.64
C GLN A 302 -16.81 -11.84 9.44
N ALA A 303 -15.56 -12.20 9.73
CA ALA A 303 -14.55 -12.54 8.73
C ALA A 303 -14.96 -13.83 8.01
N VAL A 304 -15.65 -13.69 6.88
CA VAL A 304 -15.70 -14.77 5.88
C VAL A 304 -14.27 -14.98 5.39
N ARG A 305 -13.85 -16.23 5.18
CA ARG A 305 -12.47 -16.62 4.91
C ARG A 305 -11.88 -15.80 3.75
N ASN A 306 -11.05 -14.79 4.07
CA ASN A 306 -10.37 -13.96 3.08
C ASN A 306 -9.18 -14.67 2.39
N ARG A 307 -9.06 -16.00 2.57
CA ARG A 307 -7.99 -16.81 1.97
C ARG A 307 -8.54 -18.11 1.37
N ALA A 308 -8.05 -18.48 0.20
CA ALA A 308 -8.29 -19.76 -0.44
C ALA A 308 -6.98 -20.54 -0.61
N ILE A 309 -7.03 -21.87 -0.44
CA ILE A 309 -5.86 -22.75 -0.53
C ILE A 309 -6.07 -23.68 -1.72
N ASP A 310 -5.14 -23.67 -2.68
CA ASP A 310 -5.22 -24.42 -3.95
C ASP A 310 -6.64 -24.41 -4.58
N PRO A 311 -7.29 -23.24 -4.78
CA PRO A 311 -8.69 -23.21 -5.18
C PRO A 311 -8.87 -23.70 -6.62
N VAL A 312 -9.82 -24.63 -6.78
CA VAL A 312 -10.32 -25.10 -8.08
C VAL A 312 -11.83 -25.16 -8.03
N ASN A 313 -12.52 -24.42 -8.89
CA ASN A 313 -13.96 -24.48 -8.97
C ASN A 313 -14.42 -25.68 -9.81
N LEU A 314 -15.15 -26.59 -9.17
CA LEU A 314 -15.80 -27.73 -9.84
C LEU A 314 -17.32 -27.58 -9.92
N GLN A 315 -17.87 -26.48 -9.41
CA GLN A 315 -19.31 -26.23 -9.39
C GLN A 315 -19.78 -25.68 -10.74
N ASN A 316 -20.94 -26.16 -11.20
CA ASN A 316 -21.55 -25.71 -12.44
C ASN A 316 -22.25 -24.37 -12.24
N TRP A 317 -22.21 -23.53 -13.29
CA TRP A 317 -23.12 -22.40 -13.41
C TRP A 317 -24.56 -22.87 -13.59
N THR A 318 -25.52 -22.00 -13.24
CA THR A 318 -26.96 -22.27 -13.37
C THR A 318 -27.42 -22.30 -14.83
N GLN A 319 -26.66 -21.70 -15.75
CA GLN A 319 -26.94 -21.77 -17.18
C GLN A 319 -26.61 -23.16 -17.75
N GLN A 320 -27.41 -23.61 -18.71
CA GLN A 320 -27.16 -24.85 -19.43
C GLN A 320 -25.83 -24.76 -20.20
N GLY A 321 -25.04 -25.84 -20.16
CA GLY A 321 -23.72 -25.91 -20.80
C GLY A 321 -22.66 -26.38 -19.82
N ASP A 322 -21.49 -26.74 -20.34
CA ASP A 322 -20.32 -27.11 -19.51
C ASP A 322 -19.30 -25.98 -19.57
N TRP A 323 -19.67 -24.85 -18.98
CA TRP A 323 -18.88 -23.61 -19.02
C TRP A 323 -17.55 -23.76 -18.27
N ARG A 324 -16.45 -23.48 -18.96
CA ARG A 324 -15.10 -23.47 -18.40
C ARG A 324 -14.53 -22.07 -18.38
N VAL A 325 -13.65 -21.82 -17.43
CA VAL A 325 -12.92 -20.56 -17.37
C VAL A 325 -11.92 -20.52 -18.52
N ILE A 326 -11.85 -19.36 -19.17
CA ILE A 326 -10.74 -18.97 -20.05
C ILE A 326 -10.08 -17.69 -19.52
N ARG A 327 -8.77 -17.57 -19.71
CA ARG A 327 -7.96 -16.42 -19.25
C ARG A 327 -7.06 -15.88 -20.37
N GLY A 328 -6.52 -14.67 -20.23
CA GLY A 328 -5.51 -14.11 -21.15
C GLY A 328 -5.98 -13.08 -22.15
N GLY A 329 -7.24 -13.14 -22.61
CA GLY A 329 -7.66 -12.32 -23.75
C GLY A 329 -7.19 -12.91 -25.08
N SER A 330 -7.37 -12.19 -26.18
CA SER A 330 -6.86 -12.60 -27.50
C SER A 330 -6.53 -11.41 -28.39
N TRP A 331 -5.99 -11.69 -29.58
CA TRP A 331 -5.77 -10.75 -30.68
C TRP A 331 -7.02 -9.95 -31.10
N PHE A 332 -8.22 -10.36 -30.68
CA PHE A 332 -9.47 -9.64 -30.96
C PHE A 332 -10.05 -8.89 -29.75
N THR A 333 -9.38 -8.91 -28.60
CA THR A 333 -9.90 -8.28 -27.36
C THR A 333 -9.28 -6.93 -27.08
N SER A 334 -9.99 -6.13 -26.28
CA SER A 334 -9.51 -4.83 -25.79
C SER A 334 -8.34 -5.03 -24.81
N PRO A 335 -7.39 -4.08 -24.72
CA PRO A 335 -6.36 -4.08 -23.67
C PRO A 335 -6.91 -4.26 -22.24
N ILE A 336 -8.14 -3.84 -21.97
CA ILE A 336 -8.76 -4.00 -20.65
C ILE A 336 -9.14 -5.45 -20.33
N GLN A 337 -9.42 -6.25 -21.36
CA GLN A 337 -9.85 -7.63 -21.23
C GLN A 337 -8.67 -8.60 -21.11
N VAL A 338 -7.42 -8.12 -21.23
CA VAL A 338 -6.22 -8.95 -21.10
C VAL A 338 -5.51 -8.79 -19.74
N ARG A 339 -6.11 -8.04 -18.81
CA ARG A 339 -5.61 -7.89 -17.43
C ARG A 339 -5.49 -9.23 -16.72
N SER A 340 -4.54 -9.36 -15.78
CA SER A 340 -4.29 -10.62 -15.06
C SER A 340 -5.55 -11.19 -14.37
N ALA A 341 -6.39 -10.32 -13.81
CA ALA A 341 -7.62 -10.69 -13.11
C ALA A 341 -8.83 -10.95 -14.03
N CYS A 342 -8.73 -10.62 -15.32
CA CYS A 342 -9.84 -10.79 -16.26
C CYS A 342 -10.14 -12.28 -16.43
N ARG A 343 -11.42 -12.63 -16.38
CA ARG A 343 -11.90 -13.99 -16.60
C ARG A 343 -12.98 -13.99 -17.66
N GLY A 344 -12.84 -14.90 -18.63
CA GLY A 344 -13.87 -15.21 -19.59
C GLY A 344 -14.44 -16.60 -19.34
N TYR A 345 -15.43 -16.97 -20.13
CA TYR A 345 -15.99 -18.31 -20.13
C TYR A 345 -16.27 -18.78 -21.55
N PHE A 346 -16.13 -20.08 -21.77
CA PHE A 346 -16.47 -20.71 -23.04
C PHE A 346 -16.98 -22.14 -22.78
N ASP A 347 -17.87 -22.63 -23.64
CA ASP A 347 -18.45 -23.98 -23.45
C ASP A 347 -17.39 -25.04 -23.78
N ALA A 348 -17.20 -26.02 -22.89
CA ALA A 348 -16.17 -27.06 -23.04
C ALA A 348 -16.29 -27.90 -24.32
N SER A 349 -17.48 -27.91 -24.93
CA SER A 349 -17.75 -28.65 -26.16
C SER A 349 -17.52 -27.82 -27.43
N ASP A 350 -17.42 -26.50 -27.31
CA ASP A 350 -17.21 -25.59 -28.44
C ASP A 350 -15.73 -25.27 -28.65
N ALA A 351 -15.44 -24.68 -29.81
CA ALA A 351 -14.09 -24.31 -30.25
C ALA A 351 -14.15 -23.02 -31.07
N ALA A 352 -13.16 -22.14 -30.89
CA ALA A 352 -13.11 -20.85 -31.57
C ALA A 352 -11.69 -20.45 -32.00
N ALA A 353 -11.58 -19.66 -33.06
CA ALA A 353 -10.32 -19.19 -33.65
C ALA A 353 -9.53 -18.19 -32.77
N TYR A 354 -10.03 -17.88 -31.58
CA TYR A 354 -9.37 -17.05 -30.57
C TYR A 354 -9.20 -17.76 -29.23
N VAL A 355 -9.48 -19.08 -29.16
CA VAL A 355 -9.33 -19.91 -27.96
C VAL A 355 -8.31 -21.02 -28.24
N GLY A 356 -7.25 -21.05 -27.43
CA GLY A 356 -6.20 -22.04 -27.37
C GLY A 356 -5.97 -22.53 -25.94
N PHE A 357 -4.75 -22.97 -25.63
CA PHE A 357 -4.38 -23.39 -24.28
C PHE A 357 -2.86 -23.45 -24.11
N ARG A 358 -2.44 -23.40 -22.84
CA ARG A 358 -1.09 -23.76 -22.40
C ARG A 358 -1.16 -24.92 -21.40
N VAL A 359 -0.01 -25.52 -21.09
CA VAL A 359 0.02 -26.71 -20.22
C VAL A 359 0.78 -26.47 -18.92
N ALA A 360 0.25 -27.05 -17.85
CA ALA A 360 0.94 -27.19 -16.58
C ALA A 360 1.43 -28.64 -16.42
N MET A 361 2.57 -28.80 -15.76
CA MET A 361 3.10 -30.11 -15.35
C MET A 361 3.32 -30.12 -13.83
N ASP A 362 2.86 -31.17 -13.16
CA ASP A 362 3.02 -31.28 -11.71
C ASP A 362 4.51 -31.38 -11.34
N ALA A 363 4.92 -30.68 -10.27
CA ALA A 363 6.29 -30.76 -9.77
C ALA A 363 6.61 -32.14 -9.15
N PRO A 364 7.90 -32.51 -9.01
CA PRO A 364 8.31 -33.73 -8.35
C PRO A 364 7.72 -33.86 -6.93
N ALA A 365 7.35 -35.08 -6.53
CA ALA A 365 6.74 -35.33 -5.23
C ALA A 365 7.58 -34.83 -4.03
N SER A 366 8.92 -34.83 -4.17
CA SER A 366 9.84 -34.26 -3.17
C SER A 366 9.70 -32.74 -3.02
N ALA A 367 9.60 -32.01 -4.12
CA ALA A 367 9.41 -30.56 -4.12
C ALA A 367 8.04 -30.19 -3.52
N VAL A 368 6.99 -30.96 -3.87
CA VAL A 368 5.65 -30.80 -3.30
C VAL A 368 5.65 -31.08 -1.79
N ALA A 369 6.35 -32.12 -1.33
CA ALA A 369 6.44 -32.45 0.09
C ALA A 369 7.16 -31.34 0.88
N ALA A 370 8.26 -30.81 0.36
CA ALA A 370 8.99 -29.71 0.98
C ALA A 370 8.14 -28.42 1.08
N ALA A 371 7.45 -28.05 0.00
CA ALA A 371 6.56 -26.88 -0.01
C ALA A 371 5.41 -27.02 1.01
N ARG A 372 4.78 -28.21 1.08
CA ARG A 372 3.73 -28.48 2.08
C ARG A 372 4.25 -28.40 3.52
N GLN A 373 5.47 -28.87 3.78
CA GLN A 373 6.07 -28.78 5.10
C GLN A 373 6.32 -27.31 5.49
N SER A 374 6.81 -26.47 4.57
CA SER A 374 6.95 -25.03 4.82
C SER A 374 5.61 -24.39 5.15
N PHE A 375 4.59 -24.66 4.32
CA PHE A 375 3.24 -24.15 4.54
C PHE A 375 2.67 -24.58 5.91
N GLN A 376 2.82 -25.85 6.29
CA GLN A 376 2.38 -26.35 7.60
C GLN A 376 3.11 -25.68 8.76
N SER A 377 4.42 -25.44 8.61
CA SER A 377 5.23 -24.76 9.63
C SER A 377 4.79 -23.30 9.78
N SER A 378 4.54 -22.61 8.67
CA SER A 378 4.01 -21.24 8.67
C SER A 378 2.62 -21.16 9.31
N GLU A 379 1.71 -22.09 9.04
CA GLU A 379 0.38 -22.12 9.69
C GLU A 379 0.46 -22.43 11.19
N ALA A 380 1.37 -23.34 11.60
CA ALA A 380 1.61 -23.63 13.01
C ALA A 380 2.19 -22.42 13.75
N ALA A 381 3.15 -21.72 13.15
CA ALA A 381 3.71 -20.48 13.67
C ALA A 381 2.63 -19.41 13.82
N ARG A 382 1.80 -19.20 12.80
CA ARG A 382 0.67 -18.25 12.84
C ARG A 382 -0.30 -18.57 13.97
N ALA A 383 -0.60 -19.85 14.21
CA ALA A 383 -1.48 -20.27 15.29
C ALA A 383 -0.88 -20.05 16.70
N ALA A 384 0.46 -20.04 16.83
CA ALA A 384 1.15 -19.82 18.09
C ALA A 384 1.35 -18.34 18.45
N LEU A 385 1.44 -17.44 17.45
CA LEU A 385 1.70 -16.01 17.66
C LEU A 385 0.77 -15.30 18.65
N PRO A 386 -0.55 -15.59 18.73
CA PRO A 386 -1.42 -14.93 19.70
C PRO A 386 -0.97 -15.07 21.16
N GLU A 387 -0.33 -16.19 21.51
CA GLU A 387 0.19 -16.46 22.86
C GLU A 387 1.61 -15.88 23.07
N LEU A 388 2.32 -15.57 21.98
CA LEU A 388 3.71 -15.10 22.00
C LEU A 388 3.83 -13.58 21.82
N THR A 389 2.71 -12.86 21.66
CA THR A 389 2.72 -11.45 21.27
C THR A 389 1.75 -10.65 22.13
N ARG A 390 1.95 -9.33 22.19
CA ARG A 390 1.02 -8.43 22.90
C ARG A 390 -0.27 -8.25 22.09
N GLU A 391 -0.11 -8.13 20.78
CA GLU A 391 -1.20 -7.85 19.86
C GLU A 391 -0.83 -8.33 18.45
N LEU A 392 -1.79 -8.95 17.79
CA LEU A 392 -1.66 -9.41 16.42
C LEU A 392 -2.76 -8.75 15.58
N ARG A 393 -2.38 -8.04 14.52
CA ARG A 393 -3.30 -7.33 13.64
C ARG A 393 -3.12 -7.79 12.21
N GLU A 394 -4.21 -8.12 11.55
CA GLU A 394 -4.23 -8.31 10.09
C GLU A 394 -4.65 -6.99 9.44
N ARG A 395 -3.77 -6.43 8.59
CA ARG A 395 -4.08 -5.22 7.81
C ARG A 395 -4.73 -5.60 6.48
N ARG A 396 -5.51 -4.66 5.91
CA ARG A 396 -5.91 -4.73 4.50
C ARG A 396 -4.65 -4.87 3.64
N LYS A 397 -4.65 -5.77 2.64
CA LYS A 397 -3.50 -6.21 1.81
C LYS A 397 -2.63 -7.36 2.35
N GLY A 398 -3.17 -8.22 3.22
CA GLY A 398 -2.53 -9.50 3.58
C GLY A 398 -1.27 -9.39 4.44
N LYS A 399 -1.02 -8.23 5.06
CA LYS A 399 0.16 -7.97 5.89
C LYS A 399 -0.14 -8.13 7.37
N LEU A 400 0.68 -8.93 8.06
CA LEU A 400 0.53 -9.22 9.48
C LEU A 400 1.34 -8.23 10.31
N THR A 401 0.70 -7.42 11.15
CA THR A 401 1.40 -6.55 12.11
C THR A 401 1.44 -7.22 13.48
N ILE A 402 2.64 -7.49 13.96
CA ILE A 402 2.91 -8.12 15.25
C ILE A 402 3.44 -7.06 16.21
N VAL A 403 2.76 -6.87 17.34
CA VAL A 403 3.23 -5.95 18.39
C VAL A 403 3.73 -6.73 19.60
N VAL A 404 4.93 -6.41 20.05
CA VAL A 404 5.62 -7.08 21.17
C VAL A 404 6.22 -6.05 22.13
N ASP A 405 6.37 -6.47 23.39
CA ASP A 405 7.20 -5.79 24.39
C ASP A 405 8.40 -6.67 24.76
N ASP A 406 9.33 -6.16 25.57
CA ASP A 406 10.55 -6.88 25.98
C ASP A 406 10.32 -8.30 26.49
N ARG A 407 9.19 -8.56 27.16
CA ARG A 407 8.90 -9.86 27.77
C ARG A 407 8.50 -10.90 26.74
N HIS A 408 8.12 -10.46 25.54
CA HIS A 408 7.69 -11.31 24.42
C HIS A 408 8.82 -11.59 23.42
N LEU A 409 10.01 -10.99 23.60
CA LEU A 409 11.20 -11.26 22.80
C LEU A 409 11.86 -12.60 23.20
N THR A 410 11.09 -13.68 23.12
CA THR A 410 11.51 -15.04 23.50
C THR A 410 12.07 -15.81 22.29
N ASN A 411 12.81 -16.90 22.53
CA ASN A 411 13.28 -17.75 21.43
C ASN A 411 12.12 -18.36 20.62
N ASP A 412 11.00 -18.66 21.27
CA ASP A 412 9.81 -19.19 20.61
C ASP A 412 9.18 -18.15 19.68
N PHE A 413 9.11 -16.89 20.10
CA PHE A 413 8.69 -15.79 19.24
C PHE A 413 9.60 -15.66 18.01
N PHE A 414 10.92 -15.65 18.21
CA PHE A 414 11.88 -15.56 17.11
C PHE A 414 11.84 -16.77 16.17
N SER A 415 11.51 -17.96 16.69
CA SER A 415 11.28 -19.15 15.86
C SER A 415 10.02 -18.97 15.03
N ALA A 416 8.90 -18.59 15.67
CA ALA A 416 7.61 -18.43 15.00
C ALA A 416 7.71 -17.42 13.84
N ILE A 417 8.29 -16.23 14.05
CA ILE A 417 8.45 -15.26 12.96
C ILE A 417 9.39 -15.76 11.84
N GLY A 418 10.35 -16.63 12.16
CA GLY A 418 11.26 -17.22 11.18
C GLY A 418 10.59 -18.27 10.28
N ASP A 419 9.53 -18.91 10.78
CA ASP A 419 8.74 -19.90 10.04
C ASP A 419 7.59 -19.27 9.23
N LEU A 420 7.30 -17.98 9.40
CA LEU A 420 6.26 -17.29 8.63
C LEU A 420 6.71 -17.05 7.18
N ASP A 421 5.83 -17.46 6.26
CA ASP A 421 5.99 -17.26 4.82
C ASP A 421 5.10 -16.11 4.30
N GLU A 422 4.62 -15.21 5.18
CA GLU A 422 3.80 -14.05 4.82
C GLU A 422 4.52 -12.72 5.15
N PRO A 423 4.22 -11.61 4.45
CA PRO A 423 4.76 -10.30 4.78
C PRO A 423 4.36 -9.84 6.19
N ILE A 424 5.35 -9.47 7.01
CA ILE A 424 5.10 -9.02 8.38
C ILE A 424 5.66 -7.62 8.65
N ASP A 425 4.94 -6.89 9.51
CA ASP A 425 5.44 -5.75 10.28
C ASP A 425 5.69 -6.20 11.71
N ILE A 426 6.81 -5.80 12.29
CA ILE A 426 7.07 -5.99 13.72
C ILE A 426 7.20 -4.63 14.41
N GLU A 427 6.36 -4.40 15.41
CA GLU A 427 6.43 -3.26 16.31
C GLU A 427 6.92 -3.71 17.69
N VAL A 428 8.10 -3.23 18.08
CA VAL A 428 8.73 -3.53 19.37
C VAL A 428 8.68 -2.30 20.26
N ASN A 429 7.96 -2.42 21.37
CA ASN A 429 7.99 -1.44 22.46
C ASN A 429 9.01 -1.89 23.52
N ALA A 430 10.22 -1.35 23.39
CA ALA A 430 11.44 -1.88 23.99
C ALA A 430 11.75 -1.41 25.41
N ARG A 431 11.00 -0.44 25.97
CA ARG A 431 11.18 0.16 27.32
C ARG A 431 12.63 0.22 27.88
N GLY A 432 13.65 0.39 27.03
CA GLY A 432 15.08 0.39 27.33
C GLY A 432 15.84 -0.94 27.37
N ASN A 433 15.22 -2.12 27.15
CA ASN A 433 15.89 -3.44 27.29
C ASN A 433 16.19 -4.15 25.96
N LEU A 434 15.96 -3.51 24.81
CA LEU A 434 16.31 -4.08 23.52
C LEU A 434 17.84 -4.16 23.35
N THR A 435 18.31 -5.25 22.74
CA THR A 435 19.74 -5.50 22.49
C THR A 435 19.99 -5.78 21.01
N GLY A 436 21.23 -5.62 20.54
CA GLY A 436 21.60 -6.00 19.16
C GLY A 436 21.33 -7.48 18.83
N GLN A 437 21.43 -8.38 19.81
CA GLN A 437 21.07 -9.79 19.61
C GLN A 437 19.57 -9.98 19.34
N HIS A 438 18.70 -9.18 19.97
CA HIS A 438 17.28 -9.22 19.66
C HIS A 438 17.03 -8.73 18.23
N ILE A 439 17.66 -7.63 17.82
CA ILE A 439 17.54 -7.10 16.45
C ILE A 439 18.01 -8.13 15.42
N GLN A 440 19.16 -8.77 15.65
CA GLN A 440 19.66 -9.84 14.79
C GLN A 440 18.68 -11.03 14.70
N LYS A 441 17.93 -11.34 15.77
CA LYS A 441 16.92 -12.40 15.71
C LYS A 441 15.63 -11.95 15.01
N LEU A 442 15.29 -10.66 15.04
CA LEU A 442 14.15 -10.11 14.28
C LEU A 442 14.36 -10.27 12.77
N THR A 443 15.60 -10.20 12.28
CA THR A 443 15.90 -10.42 10.86
C THR A 443 15.76 -11.87 10.40
N ARG A 444 15.43 -12.81 11.29
CA ARG A 444 15.05 -14.18 10.90
C ARG A 444 13.72 -14.24 10.14
N ALA A 445 12.87 -13.24 10.33
CA ALA A 445 11.65 -13.10 9.54
C ALA A 445 11.97 -13.06 8.05
N LYS A 446 11.44 -14.02 7.29
CA LYS A 446 11.74 -14.18 5.86
C LYS A 446 11.27 -12.98 5.03
N HIS A 447 10.10 -12.44 5.36
CA HIS A 447 9.44 -11.35 4.63
C HIS A 447 9.17 -10.16 5.57
N LEU A 448 10.24 -9.60 6.15
CA LEU A 448 10.12 -8.46 7.06
C LEU A 448 9.93 -7.17 6.25
N THR A 449 8.69 -6.72 6.12
CA THR A 449 8.35 -5.55 5.31
C THR A 449 8.22 -4.27 6.12
N GLY A 450 8.27 -4.36 7.45
CA GLY A 450 8.46 -3.17 8.27
C GLY A 450 8.83 -3.47 9.70
N LEU A 451 9.57 -2.52 10.26
CA LEU A 451 10.17 -2.63 11.58
C LEU A 451 10.03 -1.30 12.31
N ILE A 452 9.32 -1.33 13.43
CA ILE A 452 9.15 -0.19 14.33
C ILE A 452 9.81 -0.53 15.67
N LEU A 453 10.90 0.15 15.98
CA LEU A 453 11.59 0.06 17.25
C LEU A 453 11.34 1.35 18.04
N SER A 454 10.64 1.25 19.17
CA SER A 454 10.31 2.40 20.01
C SER A 454 10.76 2.20 21.44
N GLY A 455 11.30 3.25 22.05
CA GLY A 455 11.79 3.18 23.43
C GLY A 455 13.01 2.26 23.57
N THR A 456 13.89 2.28 22.58
CA THR A 456 15.12 1.48 22.50
C THR A 456 16.15 1.85 23.58
N GLY A 457 16.16 3.10 24.02
CA GLY A 457 17.17 3.64 24.94
C GLY A 457 18.51 3.92 24.23
N ASN A 458 19.53 4.27 25.02
CA ASN A 458 20.82 4.74 24.48
C ASN A 458 21.79 3.62 24.09
N GLY A 459 21.39 2.35 24.18
CA GLY A 459 22.28 1.19 24.01
C GLY A 459 22.39 0.65 22.58
N ILE A 460 21.50 1.04 21.66
CA ILE A 460 21.52 0.57 20.27
C ILE A 460 22.42 1.47 19.42
N THR A 461 23.29 0.87 18.62
CA THR A 461 24.26 1.56 17.75
C THR A 461 24.06 1.20 16.28
N ASP A 462 24.78 1.89 15.38
CA ASP A 462 24.81 1.55 13.95
C ASP A 462 25.18 0.06 13.70
N ALA A 463 26.08 -0.51 14.51
CA ALA A 463 26.53 -1.89 14.36
C ALA A 463 25.44 -2.92 14.70
N ASP A 464 24.56 -2.61 15.65
CA ASP A 464 23.46 -3.48 16.06
C ASP A 464 22.37 -3.57 14.98
N LEU A 465 22.27 -2.53 14.14
CA LEU A 465 21.30 -2.43 13.04
C LEU A 465 21.86 -2.89 11.69
N ALA A 466 23.17 -3.11 11.59
CA ALA A 466 23.82 -3.59 10.37
C ALA A 466 23.14 -4.84 9.74
N PRO A 467 22.62 -5.83 10.51
CA PRO A 467 21.89 -6.97 9.94
C PRO A 467 20.63 -6.61 9.14
N LEU A 468 20.10 -5.39 9.27
CA LEU A 468 18.98 -4.93 8.45
C LEU A 468 19.35 -4.76 6.97
N ALA A 469 20.65 -4.67 6.65
CA ALA A 469 21.11 -4.64 5.25
C ALA A 469 20.69 -5.89 4.45
N ASP A 470 20.45 -7.02 5.13
CA ASP A 470 19.98 -8.27 4.53
C ASP A 470 18.45 -8.30 4.32
N LYS A 471 17.77 -7.15 4.45
CA LYS A 471 16.31 -7.00 4.34
C LYS A 471 15.92 -5.87 3.37
N PRO A 472 16.19 -6.01 2.06
CA PRO A 472 15.86 -5.00 1.05
C PRO A 472 14.34 -4.77 0.89
N GLU A 473 13.51 -5.72 1.31
CA GLU A 473 12.05 -5.68 1.23
C GLU A 473 11.37 -4.78 2.27
N ILE A 474 12.13 -4.17 3.19
CA ILE A 474 11.59 -3.24 4.19
C ILE A 474 11.01 -1.99 3.50
N GLN A 475 9.74 -1.73 3.77
CA GLN A 475 8.99 -0.58 3.27
C GLN A 475 8.78 0.49 4.35
N LEU A 476 8.74 0.08 5.62
CA LEU A 476 8.53 0.93 6.78
C LEU A 476 9.66 0.71 7.80
N LEU A 477 10.45 1.74 8.06
CA LEU A 477 11.48 1.70 9.10
C LEU A 477 11.31 2.86 10.07
N GLN A 478 11.01 2.55 11.33
CA GLN A 478 10.94 3.53 12.40
C GLN A 478 11.84 3.11 13.55
N ILE A 479 12.78 3.97 13.94
CA ILE A 479 13.68 3.76 15.07
C ILE A 479 13.69 5.03 15.90
N THR A 480 13.08 4.97 17.09
CA THR A 480 12.89 6.11 17.98
C THR A 480 13.40 5.83 19.38
N GLY A 481 13.99 6.85 20.01
CA GLY A 481 14.55 6.75 21.35
C GLY A 481 16.00 6.26 21.40
N THR A 482 16.67 6.13 20.24
CA THR A 482 18.11 5.89 20.13
C THR A 482 18.81 7.21 19.82
N VAL A 483 19.84 7.59 20.57
CA VAL A 483 20.62 8.81 20.27
C VAL A 483 21.86 8.52 19.41
N GLY A 484 22.48 7.35 19.57
CA GLY A 484 23.78 7.01 18.97
C GLY A 484 23.76 6.56 17.51
N LEU A 485 22.74 6.88 16.72
CA LEU A 485 22.75 6.59 15.28
C LEU A 485 23.47 7.69 14.51
N SER A 486 24.25 7.29 13.50
CA SER A 486 25.03 8.20 12.67
C SER A 486 24.85 7.94 11.17
N ASP A 487 25.50 8.76 10.34
CA ASP A 487 25.55 8.58 8.89
C ASP A 487 26.01 7.18 8.44
N LYS A 488 26.73 6.42 9.29
CA LYS A 488 27.11 5.04 8.98
C LYS A 488 25.89 4.13 8.80
N MET A 489 24.85 4.28 9.63
CA MET A 489 23.61 3.52 9.48
C MET A 489 22.93 3.81 8.14
N MET A 490 23.04 5.03 7.62
CA MET A 490 22.45 5.40 6.33
C MET A 490 23.05 4.60 5.16
N THR A 491 24.28 4.09 5.31
CA THR A 491 24.88 3.18 4.32
C THR A 491 24.13 1.85 4.27
N CYS A 492 23.66 1.33 5.40
CA CYS A 492 22.85 0.11 5.44
C CYS A 492 21.49 0.28 4.75
N LEU A 493 20.96 1.50 4.70
CA LEU A 493 19.69 1.81 4.03
C LEU A 493 19.82 1.92 2.51
N SER A 494 21.03 2.05 1.97
CA SER A 494 21.26 2.21 0.52
C SER A 494 20.74 1.04 -0.32
N GLY A 495 20.71 -0.17 0.24
CA GLY A 495 20.16 -1.38 -0.41
C GLY A 495 18.64 -1.55 -0.27
N MET A 496 17.96 -0.72 0.53
CA MET A 496 16.51 -0.83 0.78
C MET A 496 15.72 -0.07 -0.28
N ASN A 497 15.65 -0.62 -1.49
CA ASN A 497 14.99 0.00 -2.64
C ASN A 497 13.45 0.07 -2.54
N GLN A 498 12.82 -0.67 -1.62
CA GLN A 498 11.36 -0.65 -1.41
C GLN A 498 10.90 0.31 -0.30
N LEU A 499 11.82 1.11 0.26
CA LEU A 499 11.55 1.95 1.41
C LEU A 499 10.58 3.10 1.06
N ARG A 500 9.45 3.17 1.76
CA ARG A 500 8.39 4.18 1.56
C ARG A 500 8.26 5.15 2.72
N SER A 501 8.50 4.67 3.93
CA SER A 501 8.35 5.43 5.17
C SER A 501 9.54 5.24 6.08
N ILE A 502 10.17 6.37 6.45
CA ILE A 502 11.36 6.43 7.28
C ILE A 502 11.09 7.35 8.45
N ASN A 503 11.35 6.88 9.67
CA ASN A 503 11.34 7.70 10.88
C ASN A 503 12.55 7.36 11.76
N LEU A 504 13.60 8.18 11.68
CA LEU A 504 14.87 7.91 12.35
C LEU A 504 15.21 8.99 13.35
N HIS A 505 15.62 8.56 14.54
CA HIS A 505 16.17 9.40 15.59
C HIS A 505 17.66 9.09 15.78
N GLY A 506 18.52 10.11 15.69
CA GLY A 506 19.97 9.95 15.84
C GLY A 506 20.72 11.26 15.70
N ASP A 507 21.45 11.67 16.73
CA ASP A 507 22.12 12.97 16.79
C ASP A 507 23.34 13.08 15.85
N GLY A 508 23.83 11.96 15.32
CA GLY A 508 24.91 11.88 14.36
C GLY A 508 24.46 11.76 12.90
N ILE A 509 23.15 11.77 12.62
CA ILE A 509 22.61 11.72 11.25
C ILE A 509 22.58 13.13 10.66
N THR A 510 23.17 13.31 9.48
CA THR A 510 23.30 14.58 8.75
C THR A 510 22.79 14.46 7.32
N ASP A 511 22.70 15.59 6.60
CA ASP A 511 22.40 15.58 5.16
C ASP A 511 23.37 14.72 4.34
N ALA A 512 24.63 14.59 4.79
CA ALA A 512 25.63 13.77 4.13
C ALA A 512 25.34 12.27 4.28
N GLY A 513 24.70 11.82 5.36
CA GLY A 513 24.19 10.45 5.49
C GLY A 513 22.93 10.24 4.66
N LEU A 514 21.98 11.18 4.75
CA LEU A 514 20.71 11.07 4.04
C LEU A 514 20.86 11.04 2.51
N LYS A 515 21.96 11.56 1.95
CA LYS A 515 22.28 11.44 0.51
C LYS A 515 22.44 9.99 0.04
N HIS A 516 22.73 9.05 0.95
CA HIS A 516 22.93 7.62 0.66
C HIS A 516 21.63 6.83 0.65
N LEU A 517 20.51 7.46 0.99
CA LEU A 517 19.22 6.86 0.70
C LEU A 517 19.15 6.54 -0.80
N PRO A 518 18.51 5.42 -1.20
CA PRO A 518 18.46 4.99 -2.59
C PRO A 518 17.91 6.07 -3.53
N GLU A 519 17.89 5.83 -4.83
CA GLU A 519 17.07 6.66 -5.74
C GLU A 519 15.59 6.35 -5.46
N LEU A 520 15.08 6.98 -4.39
CA LEU A 520 13.82 6.70 -3.73
C LEU A 520 12.63 7.14 -4.58
N ALA A 521 12.35 6.43 -5.66
CA ALA A 521 11.25 6.76 -6.57
C ALA A 521 9.85 6.80 -5.90
N GLU A 522 9.72 6.37 -4.65
CA GLU A 522 8.42 6.22 -3.98
C GLU A 522 8.41 6.53 -2.46
N ILE A 523 9.31 7.37 -1.92
CA ILE A 523 9.13 7.82 -0.53
C ILE A 523 7.86 8.66 -0.40
N GLU A 524 7.05 8.27 0.57
CA GLU A 524 5.82 8.95 0.98
C GLU A 524 6.03 9.70 2.30
N SER A 525 6.81 9.14 3.23
CA SER A 525 7.00 9.68 4.57
C SER A 525 8.47 9.73 4.97
N LEU A 526 8.98 10.93 5.30
CA LEU A 526 10.35 11.13 5.78
C LEU A 526 10.35 11.96 7.06
N HIS A 527 10.67 11.29 8.16
CA HIS A 527 10.80 11.87 9.48
C HIS A 527 12.21 11.67 10.01
N VAL A 528 12.89 12.77 10.33
CA VAL A 528 14.24 12.74 10.91
C VAL A 528 14.30 13.54 12.22
N PRO A 529 13.40 13.26 13.19
CA PRO A 529 13.45 13.92 14.49
C PRO A 529 14.78 13.63 15.16
N GLY A 530 15.37 14.56 15.90
CA GLY A 530 16.59 14.22 16.64
C GLY A 530 17.87 14.16 15.80
N THR A 531 17.83 14.51 14.50
CA THR A 531 19.01 14.55 13.61
C THR A 531 19.58 15.96 13.41
N GLN A 532 20.77 16.05 12.82
CA GLN A 532 21.42 17.29 12.36
C GLN A 532 21.17 17.57 10.88
N ALA A 533 20.28 16.80 10.24
CA ALA A 533 19.89 17.03 8.86
C ALA A 533 19.09 18.34 8.74
N THR A 534 19.30 19.05 7.64
CA THR A 534 18.60 20.28 7.29
C THR A 534 17.58 20.01 6.18
N GLY A 535 16.91 21.05 5.67
CA GLY A 535 16.06 20.90 4.50
C GLY A 535 16.83 20.59 3.20
N ALA A 536 18.16 20.60 3.20
CA ALA A 536 18.97 20.25 2.03
C ALA A 536 18.70 18.83 1.50
N VAL A 537 18.29 17.88 2.36
CA VAL A 537 17.83 16.54 1.96
C VAL A 537 16.73 16.58 0.89
N LEU A 538 15.91 17.62 0.88
CA LEU A 538 14.83 17.79 -0.09
C LEU A 538 15.34 17.87 -1.52
N LYS A 539 16.58 18.27 -1.78
CA LYS A 539 17.13 18.24 -3.15
C LYS A 539 17.11 16.85 -3.77
N LYS A 540 17.11 15.78 -2.96
CA LYS A 540 17.04 14.39 -3.41
C LYS A 540 15.63 13.82 -3.38
N VAL A 541 14.78 14.24 -2.43
CA VAL A 541 13.43 13.66 -2.22
C VAL A 541 12.27 14.54 -2.69
N ALA A 542 12.51 15.80 -3.05
CA ALA A 542 11.46 16.74 -3.46
C ALA A 542 10.78 16.36 -4.77
N SER A 543 11.47 15.68 -5.70
CA SER A 543 10.84 15.14 -6.91
C SER A 543 9.79 14.06 -6.61
N GLN A 544 9.74 13.56 -5.37
CA GLN A 544 8.86 12.48 -4.94
C GLN A 544 7.54 12.99 -4.35
N ARG A 545 6.56 12.09 -4.27
CA ARG A 545 5.19 12.37 -3.83
C ARG A 545 5.03 12.32 -2.30
N LEU A 546 5.84 13.12 -1.58
CA LEU A 546 5.78 13.18 -0.12
C LEU A 546 4.37 13.51 0.38
N THR A 547 3.87 12.72 1.34
CA THR A 547 2.63 12.96 2.09
C THR A 547 2.93 13.47 3.49
N ASP A 548 4.06 13.07 4.08
CA ASP A 548 4.43 13.37 5.45
C ASP A 548 5.92 13.73 5.53
N PHE A 549 6.23 14.89 6.14
CA PHE A 549 7.60 15.35 6.28
C PHE A 549 7.88 15.97 7.65
N GLN A 550 9.02 15.59 8.24
CA GLN A 550 9.52 16.17 9.47
C GLN A 550 11.02 16.43 9.40
N CYS A 551 11.43 17.67 9.69
CA CYS A 551 12.82 18.11 9.69
C CYS A 551 13.07 19.16 10.78
N ARG A 552 14.24 19.08 11.42
CA ARG A 552 14.74 20.11 12.33
C ARG A 552 15.71 21.01 11.57
N HIS A 553 15.95 22.23 12.05
CA HIS A 553 16.83 23.20 11.39
C HIS A 553 16.37 23.59 9.98
N PHE A 554 15.06 23.62 9.76
CA PHE A 554 14.46 24.06 8.50
C PHE A 554 14.60 25.57 8.32
N THR A 555 14.91 26.01 7.11
CA THR A 555 15.14 27.42 6.75
C THR A 555 14.17 27.91 5.69
N ASP A 556 14.15 29.22 5.43
CA ASP A 556 13.28 29.83 4.43
C ASP A 556 13.56 29.31 2.99
N ASP A 557 14.82 29.06 2.65
CA ASP A 557 15.22 28.57 1.33
C ASP A 557 14.70 27.15 1.06
N ASP A 558 14.53 26.34 2.11
CA ASP A 558 14.09 24.95 2.00
C ASP A 558 12.61 24.84 1.57
N PHE A 559 11.78 25.86 1.85
CA PHE A 559 10.37 25.88 1.41
C PHE A 559 10.22 25.81 -0.11
N LEU A 560 11.18 26.37 -0.86
CA LEU A 560 11.14 26.34 -2.31
C LEU A 560 11.28 24.90 -2.85
N LEU A 561 12.08 24.09 -2.17
CA LEU A 561 12.27 22.68 -2.50
C LEU A 561 11.02 21.85 -2.19
N LEU A 562 10.28 22.16 -1.12
CA LEU A 562 9.04 21.46 -0.77
C LEU A 562 7.87 21.68 -1.76
N ARG A 563 7.93 22.73 -2.61
CA ARG A 563 6.81 23.11 -3.49
C ARG A 563 6.39 22.00 -4.46
N SER A 564 7.31 21.16 -4.90
CA SER A 564 7.01 20.02 -5.79
C SER A 564 6.04 19.01 -5.16
N SER A 565 6.08 18.83 -3.84
CA SER A 565 5.19 17.93 -3.10
C SER A 565 3.92 18.63 -2.56
N ALA A 566 3.66 19.90 -2.93
CA ALA A 566 2.56 20.68 -2.36
C ALA A 566 1.15 20.11 -2.63
N LYS A 567 1.00 19.31 -3.69
CA LYS A 567 -0.27 18.64 -4.04
C LYS A 567 -0.51 17.35 -3.27
N THR A 568 0.52 16.78 -2.64
CA THR A 568 0.46 15.47 -1.96
C THR A 568 0.64 15.58 -0.46
N LEU A 569 1.36 16.59 0.02
CA LEU A 569 1.70 16.78 1.43
C LEU A 569 0.46 17.03 2.30
N LYS A 570 0.30 16.22 3.34
CA LYS A 570 -0.80 16.25 4.32
C LYS A 570 -0.32 16.60 5.72
N SER A 571 0.91 16.24 6.06
CA SER A 571 1.50 16.46 7.39
C SER A 571 2.87 17.10 7.25
N LEU A 572 3.08 18.19 7.97
CA LEU A 572 4.34 18.94 7.94
C LEU A 572 4.75 19.34 9.36
N HIS A 573 5.92 18.86 9.78
CA HIS A 573 6.51 19.20 11.08
C HIS A 573 7.88 19.84 10.89
N LEU A 574 7.94 21.14 11.12
CA LEU A 574 9.15 21.93 10.91
C LEU A 574 9.53 22.63 12.22
N SER A 575 10.82 22.65 12.49
CA SER A 575 11.42 23.54 13.48
C SER A 575 12.73 24.11 12.94
N GLY A 576 13.11 25.31 13.37
CA GLY A 576 14.31 25.97 12.88
C GLY A 576 14.17 27.48 12.77
N PRO A 577 15.17 28.15 12.16
CA PRO A 577 15.17 29.60 12.00
C PRO A 577 14.27 30.07 10.84
N ILE A 578 13.01 29.63 10.83
CA ILE A 578 12.01 30.03 9.82
C ILE A 578 11.53 31.45 10.14
N THR A 579 11.48 32.31 9.13
CA THR A 579 10.94 33.66 9.24
C THR A 579 9.57 33.78 8.54
N ASP A 580 8.89 34.89 8.78
CA ASP A 580 7.60 35.19 8.15
C ASP A 580 7.68 35.19 6.61
N ALA A 581 8.86 35.51 6.05
CA ALA A 581 9.10 35.51 4.60
C ALA A 581 9.07 34.09 4.03
N GLY A 582 9.74 33.13 4.68
CA GLY A 582 9.68 31.72 4.34
C GLY A 582 8.27 31.14 4.51
N LEU A 583 7.59 31.49 5.61
CA LEU A 583 6.24 30.97 5.88
C LEU A 583 5.20 31.40 4.83
N GLN A 584 5.43 32.47 4.06
CA GLN A 584 4.56 32.85 2.93
C GLN A 584 4.33 31.71 1.93
N GLN A 585 5.25 30.75 1.85
CA GLN A 585 5.17 29.61 0.96
C GLN A 585 4.07 28.60 1.36
N ILE A 586 3.64 28.59 2.63
CA ILE A 586 2.69 27.59 3.16
C ILE A 586 1.36 27.56 2.41
N VAL A 587 0.97 28.68 1.80
CA VAL A 587 -0.31 28.80 1.06
C VAL A 587 -0.43 27.87 -0.13
N HIS A 588 0.67 27.33 -0.66
CA HIS A 588 0.67 26.40 -1.78
C HIS A 588 0.24 24.98 -1.37
N PHE A 589 0.36 24.64 -0.09
CA PHE A 589 0.14 23.29 0.42
C PHE A 589 -1.33 23.07 0.82
N LYS A 590 -2.23 23.13 -0.16
CA LYS A 590 -3.69 23.11 0.06
C LYS A 590 -4.25 21.81 0.64
N GLN A 591 -3.46 20.73 0.64
CA GLN A 591 -3.85 19.42 1.20
C GLN A 591 -3.38 19.21 2.64
N LEU A 592 -2.70 20.19 3.26
CA LEU A 592 -2.25 20.08 4.64
C LEU A 592 -3.42 19.93 5.60
N ARG A 593 -3.30 18.90 6.45
CA ARG A 593 -4.19 18.58 7.58
C ARG A 593 -3.48 18.80 8.91
N LEU A 594 -2.17 18.59 8.96
CA LEU A 594 -1.37 18.86 10.15
C LEU A 594 -0.20 19.79 9.81
N LEU A 595 -0.07 20.86 10.59
CA LEU A 595 1.06 21.77 10.55
C LEU A 595 1.61 21.96 11.97
N SER A 596 2.88 21.61 12.14
CA SER A 596 3.65 21.88 13.35
C SER A 596 4.80 22.81 12.98
N LEU A 597 4.81 24.00 13.59
CA LEU A 597 5.89 24.99 13.50
C LEU A 597 6.51 25.22 14.88
N SER A 598 6.49 24.17 15.71
CA SER A 598 7.00 24.26 17.07
C SER A 598 8.49 24.64 17.06
N ASP A 599 8.92 25.42 18.04
CA ASP A 599 10.31 25.89 18.16
C ASP A 599 10.80 26.69 16.93
N CYS A 600 9.94 27.56 16.39
CA CYS A 600 10.27 28.54 15.35
C CYS A 600 10.20 29.97 15.94
N PRO A 601 11.23 30.42 16.69
CA PRO A 601 11.14 31.63 17.51
C PRO A 601 11.12 32.94 16.70
N HIS A 602 11.44 32.89 15.41
CA HIS A 602 11.46 34.06 14.52
C HIS A 602 10.14 34.31 13.79
N LEU A 603 9.15 33.43 13.97
CA LEU A 603 7.80 33.63 13.44
C LEU A 603 7.04 34.62 14.33
N THR A 604 6.47 35.65 13.71
CA THR A 604 5.64 36.65 14.40
C THR A 604 4.16 36.28 14.31
N ASP A 605 3.33 36.87 15.18
CA ASP A 605 1.88 36.71 15.14
C ASP A 605 1.28 37.13 13.79
N ASP A 606 1.76 38.25 13.23
CA ASP A 606 1.40 38.75 11.90
C ASP A 606 1.76 37.76 10.79
N GLY A 607 2.97 37.18 10.85
CA GLY A 607 3.44 36.20 9.88
C GLY A 607 2.63 34.92 9.90
N LEU A 608 2.31 34.43 11.10
CA LEU A 608 1.55 33.19 11.33
C LEU A 608 0.08 33.30 10.93
N ALA A 609 -0.50 34.51 10.89
CA ALA A 609 -1.86 34.74 10.40
C ALA A 609 -2.09 34.20 8.97
N ILE A 610 -1.04 34.00 8.17
CA ILE A 610 -1.15 33.38 6.84
C ILE A 610 -1.71 31.95 6.86
N ILE A 611 -1.59 31.24 7.99
CA ILE A 611 -2.09 29.87 8.17
C ILE A 611 -3.61 29.80 7.96
N GLY A 612 -4.34 30.89 8.20
CA GLY A 612 -5.77 31.01 7.90
C GLY A 612 -6.14 30.77 6.43
N LYS A 613 -5.16 30.84 5.50
CA LYS A 613 -5.35 30.54 4.07
C LYS A 613 -5.30 29.05 3.72
N LEU A 614 -5.08 28.17 4.71
CA LEU A 614 -5.09 26.72 4.54
C LEU A 614 -6.52 26.17 4.71
N PRO A 615 -7.12 25.55 3.68
CA PRO A 615 -8.54 25.24 3.68
C PRO A 615 -8.94 23.98 4.47
N ARG A 616 -7.97 23.14 4.86
CA ARG A 616 -8.19 21.78 5.40
C ARG A 616 -7.36 21.47 6.66
N ILE A 617 -6.83 22.49 7.33
CA ILE A 617 -6.00 22.26 8.52
C ILE A 617 -6.87 21.73 9.67
N GLU A 618 -6.45 20.61 10.25
CA GLU A 618 -7.14 19.90 11.33
C GLU A 618 -6.36 19.97 12.64
N THR A 619 -5.02 20.01 12.55
CA THR A 619 -4.11 20.07 13.70
C THR A 619 -3.07 21.16 13.48
N LEU A 620 -2.97 22.07 14.45
CA LEU A 620 -2.02 23.18 14.45
C LEU A 620 -1.20 23.18 15.74
N ARG A 621 0.13 23.17 15.63
CA ARG A 621 1.06 23.19 16.76
C ARG A 621 2.07 24.31 16.60
N LEU A 622 2.04 25.25 17.54
CA LEU A 622 2.76 26.53 17.48
C LEU A 622 3.51 26.86 18.78
N GLN A 623 3.75 25.88 19.65
CA GLN A 623 4.54 26.11 20.87
C GLN A 623 5.96 26.57 20.53
N GLY A 624 6.52 27.52 21.28
CA GLY A 624 7.85 28.08 20.98
C GLY A 624 7.89 28.99 19.75
N THR A 625 6.75 29.57 19.37
CA THR A 625 6.62 30.65 18.38
C THR A 625 6.00 31.89 19.05
N ASN A 626 5.91 33.02 18.33
CA ASN A 626 5.19 34.20 18.82
C ASN A 626 3.73 34.25 18.32
N ALA A 627 3.07 33.09 18.18
CA ALA A 627 1.65 33.02 17.85
C ALA A 627 0.81 33.69 18.95
N GLY A 628 -0.08 34.60 18.56
CA GLY A 628 -0.93 35.38 19.45
C GLY A 628 -2.34 35.53 18.90
N ASP A 629 -2.99 36.63 19.28
CA ASP A 629 -4.40 36.89 18.97
C ASP A 629 -4.66 37.00 17.46
N LEU A 630 -3.72 37.53 16.67
CA LEU A 630 -3.90 37.66 15.21
C LEU A 630 -3.89 36.28 14.53
N THR A 631 -3.02 35.39 14.97
CA THR A 631 -2.95 34.00 14.51
C THR A 631 -4.27 33.29 14.81
N ILE A 632 -4.79 33.39 16.03
CA ILE A 632 -6.07 32.80 16.42
C ILE A 632 -7.20 33.34 15.56
N ASN A 633 -7.29 34.67 15.43
CA ASN A 633 -8.32 35.31 14.62
C ASN A 633 -8.28 34.83 13.15
N ALA A 634 -7.09 34.64 12.59
CA ALA A 634 -6.93 34.18 11.22
C ALA A 634 -7.37 32.73 11.00
N VAL A 635 -7.21 31.85 12.01
CA VAL A 635 -7.63 30.44 11.92
C VAL A 635 -9.06 30.20 12.43
N ALA A 636 -9.70 31.20 13.05
CA ALA A 636 -11.04 31.09 13.63
C ALA A 636 -12.12 30.64 12.63
N SER A 637 -12.00 31.05 11.35
CA SER A 637 -12.95 30.66 10.30
C SER A 637 -12.70 29.25 9.74
N ASN A 638 -11.73 28.50 10.27
CA ASN A 638 -11.41 27.17 9.77
C ASN A 638 -12.32 26.10 10.39
N ASN A 639 -13.27 25.60 9.60
CA ASN A 639 -14.25 24.60 10.05
C ASN A 639 -13.68 23.19 10.24
N TRP A 640 -12.43 22.93 9.85
CA TRP A 640 -11.77 21.63 9.98
C TRP A 640 -10.85 21.55 11.20
N LEU A 641 -10.47 22.69 11.79
CA LEU A 641 -9.53 22.72 12.90
C LEU A 641 -10.13 22.05 14.14
N SER A 642 -9.44 21.01 14.61
CA SER A 642 -9.88 20.18 15.73
C SER A 642 -8.87 20.14 16.87
N GLU A 643 -7.58 20.39 16.60
CA GLU A 643 -6.53 20.45 17.61
C GLU A 643 -5.72 21.73 17.40
N ILE A 644 -5.59 22.52 18.46
CA ILE A 644 -4.68 23.66 18.51
C ILE A 644 -3.79 23.56 19.75
N ARG A 645 -2.49 23.79 19.53
CA ARG A 645 -1.50 23.94 20.60
C ARG A 645 -0.71 25.21 20.37
N ILE A 646 -0.65 26.06 21.37
CA ILE A 646 -0.13 27.43 21.22
C ILE A 646 0.58 27.90 22.50
N GLY A 647 1.65 28.67 22.30
CA GLY A 647 2.38 29.32 23.39
C GLY A 647 1.56 30.45 24.05
N SER A 648 1.71 30.65 25.36
CA SER A 648 1.00 31.71 26.11
C SER A 648 1.62 33.11 25.94
N GLU A 649 2.84 33.22 25.41
CA GLU A 649 3.68 34.43 25.47
C GLU A 649 3.06 35.65 24.76
N SER A 650 2.43 35.43 23.60
CA SER A 650 1.84 36.50 22.77
C SER A 650 0.31 36.50 22.80
N LEU A 651 -0.31 35.63 23.59
CA LEU A 651 -1.76 35.54 23.73
C LEU A 651 -2.27 36.48 24.82
N THR A 652 -3.46 37.05 24.57
CA THR A 652 -4.22 37.82 25.57
C THR A 652 -5.57 37.18 25.84
N ASN A 653 -6.32 37.72 26.81
CA ASN A 653 -7.71 37.32 27.05
C ASN A 653 -8.59 37.44 25.79
N HIS A 654 -8.26 38.34 24.86
CA HIS A 654 -8.99 38.46 23.61
C HIS A 654 -8.79 37.23 22.70
N GLY A 655 -7.54 36.77 22.49
CA GLY A 655 -7.26 35.55 21.74
C GLY A 655 -7.88 34.31 22.39
N ILE A 656 -7.84 34.20 23.73
CA ILE A 656 -8.50 33.11 24.45
C ILE A 656 -10.02 33.15 24.25
N MET A 657 -10.64 34.32 24.31
CA MET A 657 -12.06 34.47 23.99
C MET A 657 -12.36 34.05 22.54
N GLN A 658 -11.52 34.41 21.57
CA GLN A 658 -11.68 33.99 20.18
C GLN A 658 -11.57 32.47 20.00
N LEU A 659 -10.65 31.81 20.72
CA LEU A 659 -10.57 30.34 20.73
C LEU A 659 -11.90 29.70 21.16
N SER A 660 -12.61 30.31 22.11
CA SER A 660 -13.89 29.77 22.59
C SER A 660 -15.02 29.80 21.55
N GLU A 661 -14.88 30.60 20.48
CA GLU A 661 -15.84 30.63 19.36
C GLU A 661 -15.63 29.47 18.37
N MET A 662 -14.48 28.80 18.43
CA MET A 662 -14.11 27.71 17.53
C MET A 662 -14.70 26.38 17.99
N THR A 663 -16.03 26.26 17.94
CA THR A 663 -16.79 25.13 18.52
C THR A 663 -16.45 23.74 17.95
N GLY A 664 -15.73 23.66 16.82
CA GLY A 664 -15.19 22.42 16.25
C GLY A 664 -13.97 21.85 16.98
N LEU A 665 -13.33 22.63 17.86
CA LEU A 665 -12.14 22.21 18.60
C LEU A 665 -12.45 21.03 19.54
N ARG A 666 -11.63 19.99 19.42
CA ARG A 666 -11.59 18.81 20.29
C ARG A 666 -10.42 18.83 21.26
N ARG A 667 -9.33 19.50 20.92
CA ARG A 667 -8.17 19.64 21.80
C ARG A 667 -7.64 21.07 21.79
N VAL A 668 -7.48 21.62 22.99
CA VAL A 668 -6.82 22.91 23.21
C VAL A 668 -5.68 22.70 24.21
N GLU A 669 -4.47 23.10 23.80
CA GLU A 669 -3.28 23.11 24.65
C GLU A 669 -2.68 24.51 24.64
N ILE A 670 -2.54 25.09 25.83
CA ILE A 670 -1.93 26.40 26.03
C ILE A 670 -0.82 26.23 27.05
N ASP A 671 0.42 26.50 26.63
CA ASP A 671 1.60 26.38 27.50
C ASP A 671 2.56 27.56 27.35
N GLY A 672 3.32 27.87 28.39
CA GLY A 672 4.35 28.90 28.32
C GLY A 672 4.52 29.68 29.64
N PRO A 673 5.46 30.63 29.67
CA PRO A 673 5.75 31.43 30.86
C PRO A 673 4.63 32.46 31.16
N ASP A 674 4.85 33.32 32.16
CA ASP A 674 3.89 34.34 32.60
C ASP A 674 3.37 35.15 31.41
N SER A 675 2.04 35.17 31.27
CA SER A 675 1.34 35.74 30.13
C SER A 675 0.36 36.82 30.58
N SER A 676 -0.17 37.55 29.62
CA SER A 676 -1.25 38.52 29.86
C SER A 676 -2.64 37.88 30.06
N ILE A 677 -2.70 36.54 30.05
CA ILE A 677 -3.92 35.76 30.18
C ILE A 677 -4.33 35.65 31.65
N THR A 678 -5.60 35.87 31.94
CA THR A 678 -6.21 35.69 33.26
C THR A 678 -7.44 34.78 33.17
N ASP A 679 -8.03 34.41 34.31
CA ASP A 679 -9.23 33.57 34.37
C ASP A 679 -10.39 34.14 33.54
N ALA A 680 -10.45 35.47 33.39
CA ALA A 680 -11.47 36.15 32.58
C ALA A 680 -11.43 35.74 31.10
N GLY A 681 -10.27 35.37 30.55
CA GLY A 681 -10.17 34.88 29.17
C GLY A 681 -10.95 33.58 28.96
N PHE A 682 -11.01 32.72 29.98
CA PHE A 682 -11.63 31.39 29.89
C PHE A 682 -13.13 31.38 30.17
N ALA A 683 -13.72 32.52 30.53
CA ALA A 683 -15.14 32.65 30.93
C ALA A 683 -16.15 32.06 29.92
N TYR A 684 -15.76 31.91 28.64
CA TYR A 684 -16.60 31.41 27.56
C TYR A 684 -16.25 30.00 27.07
N PHE A 685 -15.32 29.30 27.71
CA PHE A 685 -14.88 27.97 27.25
C PHE A 685 -15.97 26.90 27.29
N TRP A 686 -17.05 27.13 28.04
CA TRP A 686 -18.28 26.34 27.97
C TRP A 686 -18.86 26.26 26.54
N ARG A 687 -18.53 27.17 25.63
CA ARG A 687 -18.98 27.12 24.22
C ARG A 687 -18.36 25.96 23.43
N LEU A 688 -17.22 25.43 23.87
CA LEU A 688 -16.49 24.35 23.19
C LEU A 688 -17.11 22.99 23.51
N GLN A 689 -18.33 22.77 23.03
CA GLN A 689 -19.14 21.58 23.33
C GLN A 689 -18.52 20.26 22.86
N ASN A 690 -17.61 20.30 21.87
CA ASN A 690 -16.87 19.13 21.37
C ASN A 690 -15.48 18.93 22.04
N LEU A 691 -15.14 19.76 23.02
CA LEU A 691 -13.82 19.73 23.65
C LEU A 691 -13.63 18.42 24.40
N TYR A 692 -12.66 17.63 23.96
CA TYR A 692 -12.34 16.32 24.50
C TYR A 692 -11.11 16.35 25.42
N ALA A 693 -10.11 17.17 25.07
CA ALA A 693 -8.87 17.29 25.83
C ALA A 693 -8.49 18.76 26.04
N PHE A 694 -8.21 19.12 27.29
CA PHE A 694 -7.77 20.44 27.68
C PHE A 694 -6.45 20.37 28.45
N VAL A 695 -5.44 21.09 27.97
CA VAL A 695 -4.12 21.16 28.59
C VAL A 695 -3.79 22.63 28.85
N LEU A 696 -3.51 22.95 30.11
CA LEU A 696 -3.19 24.30 30.53
C LEU A 696 -1.96 24.29 31.44
N VAL A 697 -0.89 24.95 30.97
CA VAL A 697 0.39 25.04 31.65
C VAL A 697 0.86 26.50 31.61
N ALA A 698 0.27 27.34 32.46
CA ALA A 698 0.56 28.78 32.49
C ALA A 698 0.66 29.31 33.94
N PRO A 699 1.68 30.12 34.25
CA PRO A 699 1.92 30.59 35.62
C PRO A 699 1.03 31.77 36.05
N GLY A 700 0.15 32.32 35.20
CA GLY A 700 -0.72 33.47 35.54
C GLY A 700 -2.17 33.15 35.94
N ILE A 701 -2.64 31.93 35.67
CA ILE A 701 -4.06 31.55 35.75
C ILE A 701 -4.35 30.82 37.08
N THR A 702 -5.50 31.06 37.70
CA THR A 702 -5.91 30.39 38.94
C THR A 702 -6.84 29.20 38.67
N GLY A 703 -7.26 28.51 39.73
CA GLY A 703 -8.21 27.41 39.64
C GLY A 703 -9.59 27.82 39.10
N GLU A 704 -9.94 29.11 39.15
CA GLU A 704 -11.26 29.60 38.71
C GLU A 704 -11.44 29.52 37.18
N ALA A 705 -10.36 29.52 36.40
CA ALA A 705 -10.44 29.34 34.94
C ALA A 705 -11.01 27.97 34.52
N ILE A 706 -11.14 27.02 35.45
CA ILE A 706 -11.67 25.67 35.21
C ILE A 706 -13.19 25.63 35.32
N GLU A 707 -13.82 26.57 36.03
CA GLU A 707 -15.29 26.60 36.19
C GLU A 707 -16.04 26.49 34.86
N PRO A 708 -15.74 27.27 33.81
CA PRO A 708 -16.46 27.18 32.54
C PRO A 708 -16.34 25.82 31.84
N LEU A 709 -15.32 25.03 32.15
CA LEU A 709 -15.11 23.71 31.54
C LEU A 709 -16.06 22.64 32.10
N THR A 710 -16.72 22.90 33.25
CA THR A 710 -17.70 21.96 33.80
C THR A 710 -18.93 21.78 32.92
N GLU A 711 -19.18 22.76 32.04
CA GLU A 711 -20.28 22.77 31.08
C GLU A 711 -19.91 22.13 29.72
N CYS A 712 -18.71 21.54 29.59
CA CYS A 712 -18.26 20.86 28.37
C CYS A 712 -18.53 19.35 28.45
N PRO A 713 -19.59 18.83 27.78
CA PRO A 713 -20.09 17.47 28.00
C PRO A 713 -19.13 16.36 27.54
N ASP A 714 -18.27 16.65 26.56
CA ASP A 714 -17.34 15.67 25.97
C ASP A 714 -15.94 15.67 26.62
N LEU A 715 -15.70 16.53 27.62
CA LEU A 715 -14.37 16.75 28.20
C LEU A 715 -13.86 15.54 28.97
N ASN A 716 -12.92 14.81 28.38
CA ASN A 716 -12.47 13.53 28.91
C ASN A 716 -11.11 13.59 29.60
N GLN A 717 -10.24 14.48 29.11
CA GLN A 717 -8.85 14.58 29.55
C GLN A 717 -8.53 16.02 29.96
N VAL A 718 -8.05 16.21 31.18
CA VAL A 718 -7.62 17.52 31.68
C VAL A 718 -6.21 17.43 32.22
N THR A 719 -5.32 18.31 31.77
CA THR A 719 -3.96 18.46 32.31
C THR A 719 -3.75 19.88 32.78
N LEU A 720 -3.41 20.06 34.07
CA LEU A 720 -3.15 21.37 34.68
C LEU A 720 -1.75 21.42 35.28
N ALA A 721 -1.09 22.57 35.15
CA ALA A 721 0.16 22.86 35.84
C ALA A 721 0.31 24.35 36.17
N GLY A 722 1.14 24.67 37.17
CA GLY A 722 1.36 26.04 37.64
C GLY A 722 0.31 26.51 38.65
N LYS A 723 -0.05 27.81 38.63
CA LYS A 723 -0.97 28.43 39.61
C LYS A 723 -2.41 27.93 39.53
N SER A 724 -2.81 27.28 38.43
CA SER A 724 -4.12 26.65 38.28
C SER A 724 -4.30 25.42 39.19
N VAL A 725 -3.18 24.87 39.68
CA VAL A 725 -3.15 23.77 40.63
C VAL A 725 -3.37 24.31 42.04
N SER A 726 -4.64 24.53 42.40
CA SER A 726 -5.07 25.03 43.71
C SER A 726 -6.28 24.26 44.23
N ASP A 727 -6.64 24.43 45.51
CA ASP A 727 -7.85 23.81 46.08
C ASP A 727 -9.11 24.18 45.28
N ALA A 728 -9.24 25.44 44.85
CA ALA A 728 -10.36 25.87 43.99
C ALA A 728 -10.37 25.12 42.65
N GLY A 729 -9.22 24.98 42.00
CA GLY A 729 -9.10 24.26 40.73
C GLY A 729 -9.44 22.78 40.86
N LEU A 730 -8.97 22.12 41.93
CA LEU A 730 -9.34 20.73 42.21
C LEU A 730 -10.83 20.59 42.55
N GLY A 731 -11.43 21.57 43.23
CA GLY A 731 -12.86 21.62 43.49
C GLY A 731 -13.71 21.70 42.22
N TRP A 732 -13.26 22.46 41.21
CA TRP A 732 -13.91 22.51 39.90
C TRP A 732 -13.70 21.22 39.10
N LEU A 733 -12.48 20.65 39.09
CA LEU A 733 -12.21 19.36 38.46
C LEU A 733 -13.10 18.23 39.02
N ALA A 734 -13.37 18.26 40.34
CA ALA A 734 -14.21 17.29 41.00
C ALA A 734 -15.68 17.30 40.54
N LYS A 735 -16.12 18.38 39.87
CA LYS A 735 -17.47 18.51 39.28
C LYS A 735 -17.54 18.03 37.82
N LEU A 736 -16.45 17.55 37.25
CA LEU A 736 -16.41 17.00 35.88
C LEU A 736 -16.88 15.54 35.86
N ASP A 737 -18.17 15.33 35.64
CA ASP A 737 -18.79 13.99 35.68
C ASP A 737 -18.35 13.05 34.54
N GLN A 738 -17.89 13.63 33.43
CA GLN A 738 -17.53 12.93 32.19
C GLN A 738 -16.03 12.57 32.09
N VAL A 739 -15.19 13.13 32.97
CA VAL A 739 -13.72 13.02 32.87
C VAL A 739 -13.27 11.58 33.11
N ARG A 740 -12.20 11.15 32.44
CA ARG A 740 -11.57 9.83 32.66
C ARG A 740 -10.10 9.91 33.03
N SER A 741 -9.46 11.04 32.73
CA SER A 741 -8.04 11.24 33.00
C SER A 741 -7.80 12.68 33.45
N ILE A 742 -7.25 12.82 34.66
CA ILE A 742 -6.78 14.10 35.20
C ILE A 742 -5.28 13.96 35.45
N ASN A 743 -4.51 14.91 34.91
CA ASN A 743 -3.09 15.03 35.19
C ASN A 743 -2.82 16.40 35.81
N VAL A 744 -2.18 16.41 36.97
CA VAL A 744 -1.82 17.62 37.69
C VAL A 744 -0.33 17.55 37.96
N GLY A 745 0.43 18.53 37.48
CA GLY A 745 1.89 18.56 37.66
C GLY A 745 2.41 19.94 37.99
N ASP A 746 3.62 20.01 38.55
CA ASP A 746 4.36 21.26 38.73
C ASP A 746 5.49 21.40 37.69
N ARG A 747 5.72 22.62 37.21
CA ARG A 747 6.95 23.03 36.52
C ARG A 747 7.70 23.98 37.47
N SER A 748 8.21 23.40 38.56
CA SER A 748 9.08 23.95 39.60
C SER A 748 9.19 25.49 39.70
N ASP A 749 8.50 26.10 40.69
CA ASP A 749 8.97 27.32 41.37
C ASP A 749 8.30 27.55 42.74
N ALA A 750 9.05 28.09 43.70
CA ALA A 750 8.73 28.13 45.13
C ALA A 750 7.60 29.11 45.58
N LEU A 751 6.84 29.69 44.64
CA LEU A 751 5.86 30.78 44.89
C LEU A 751 4.40 30.43 44.52
N MET A 752 4.08 29.14 44.33
CA MET A 752 2.76 28.69 43.88
C MET A 752 1.73 28.55 45.03
N PRO A 753 0.40 28.72 44.78
CA PRO A 753 -0.64 28.36 45.73
C PRO A 753 -0.55 26.86 46.06
N LYS A 754 -0.56 26.53 47.36
CA LYS A 754 -0.38 25.16 47.85
C LYS A 754 -1.70 24.42 47.82
N VAL A 755 -1.72 23.23 47.23
CA VAL A 755 -2.84 22.30 47.39
C VAL A 755 -2.79 21.73 48.81
N THR A 756 -3.88 21.91 49.54
CA THR A 756 -4.03 21.43 50.92
C THR A 756 -4.76 20.09 50.98
N ALA A 757 -4.92 19.53 52.18
CA ALA A 757 -5.74 18.35 52.40
C ALA A 757 -7.17 18.52 51.90
N LEU A 758 -7.70 19.75 51.94
CA LEU A 758 -9.04 20.07 51.46
C LEU A 758 -9.16 19.84 49.93
N GLY A 759 -8.24 20.41 49.14
CA GLY A 759 -8.27 20.29 47.68
C GLY A 759 -8.15 18.85 47.19
N ILE A 760 -7.29 18.05 47.83
CA ILE A 760 -7.17 16.63 47.45
C ILE A 760 -8.38 15.81 47.89
N GLN A 761 -8.97 16.09 49.05
CA GLN A 761 -10.20 15.42 49.46
C GLN A 761 -11.38 15.70 48.52
N GLN A 762 -11.44 16.88 47.89
CA GLN A 762 -12.48 17.20 46.90
C GLN A 762 -12.44 16.26 45.69
N LEU A 763 -11.26 15.81 45.26
CA LEU A 763 -11.12 14.85 44.15
C LEU A 763 -11.78 13.50 44.43
N ALA A 764 -12.09 13.16 45.69
CA ALA A 764 -12.81 11.94 46.01
C ALA A 764 -14.24 11.91 45.44
N ALA A 765 -14.81 13.07 45.09
CA ALA A 765 -16.11 13.18 44.44
C ALA A 765 -16.10 12.78 42.95
N LEU A 766 -14.93 12.54 42.36
CA LEU A 766 -14.80 12.13 40.96
C LEU A 766 -15.50 10.78 40.69
N PRO A 767 -15.97 10.55 39.45
CA PRO A 767 -16.58 9.29 39.03
C PRO A 767 -15.68 8.06 39.24
N LYS A 768 -16.30 6.88 39.32
CA LYS A 768 -15.58 5.61 39.41
C LYS A 768 -14.73 5.33 38.17
N GLY A 769 -13.49 4.92 38.39
CA GLY A 769 -12.54 4.52 37.34
C GLY A 769 -11.80 5.69 36.69
N VAL A 770 -11.85 6.89 37.25
CA VAL A 770 -11.03 8.02 36.78
C VAL A 770 -9.57 7.82 37.18
N ARG A 771 -8.66 8.05 36.23
CA ARG A 771 -7.21 8.06 36.46
C ARG A 771 -6.76 9.44 36.87
N VAL A 772 -6.16 9.54 38.05
CA VAL A 772 -5.59 10.79 38.59
C VAL A 772 -4.08 10.63 38.70
N ARG A 773 -3.34 11.43 37.95
CA ARG A 773 -1.88 11.53 38.04
C ARG A 773 -1.50 12.83 38.71
N LEU A 774 -0.72 12.73 39.77
CA LEU A 774 -0.18 13.88 40.51
C LEU A 774 1.34 13.82 40.36
N HIS A 775 1.97 14.71 39.60
CA HIS A 775 3.42 14.73 39.39
C HIS A 775 4.11 15.79 40.26
N ARG A 776 5.08 15.35 41.09
CA ARG A 776 6.03 16.12 41.94
C ARG A 776 5.62 17.55 42.37
N ALA A 777 5.32 17.66 43.68
CA ALA A 777 5.80 18.70 44.61
C ALA A 777 5.15 20.09 44.70
N ASN A 778 3.82 20.20 44.61
CA ASN A 778 3.10 21.35 45.20
C ASN A 778 1.99 20.95 46.20
N LEU A 779 2.08 19.72 46.72
CA LEU A 779 1.18 19.17 47.74
C LEU A 779 1.83 19.31 49.11
N VAL A 780 1.24 20.10 50.02
CA VAL A 780 1.63 20.09 51.44
C VAL A 780 0.73 19.11 52.18
N LEU A 781 0.94 17.83 51.91
CA LEU A 781 0.19 16.75 52.56
C LEU A 781 1.10 15.92 53.45
N THR A 782 0.62 15.62 54.64
CA THR A 782 1.17 14.58 55.50
C THR A 782 0.87 13.19 54.93
N ASP A 783 1.69 12.19 55.27
CA ASP A 783 1.43 10.79 54.91
C ASP A 783 0.06 10.31 55.41
N SER A 784 -0.42 10.85 56.53
CA SER A 784 -1.76 10.58 57.06
C SER A 784 -2.88 11.11 56.16
N GLU A 785 -2.73 12.31 55.60
CA GLU A 785 -3.74 12.92 54.71
C GLU A 785 -3.78 12.21 53.36
N LEU A 786 -2.62 11.83 52.82
CA LEU A 786 -2.53 11.00 51.61
C LEU A 786 -3.14 9.62 51.81
N LYS A 787 -2.87 8.98 52.95
CA LYS A 787 -3.44 7.67 53.30
C LYS A 787 -4.96 7.77 53.51
N SER A 788 -5.43 8.86 54.12
CA SER A 788 -6.86 9.15 54.27
C SER A 788 -7.54 9.30 52.90
N PHE A 789 -6.97 10.11 51.99
CA PHE A 789 -7.50 10.25 50.64
C PHE A 789 -7.53 8.92 49.86
N ARG A 790 -6.46 8.12 49.91
CA ARG A 790 -6.45 6.79 49.26
C ARG A 790 -7.51 5.85 49.82
N SER A 791 -7.84 5.97 51.10
CA SER A 791 -8.88 5.16 51.73
C SER A 791 -10.30 5.62 51.36
N THR A 792 -10.50 6.91 51.06
CA THR A 792 -11.81 7.46 50.67
C THR A 792 -12.04 7.44 49.16
N ALA A 793 -10.98 7.45 48.35
CA ALA A 793 -11.02 7.48 46.89
C ALA A 793 -10.58 6.13 46.25
N THR A 794 -10.94 5.01 46.86
CA THR A 794 -10.57 3.65 46.39
C THR A 794 -11.15 3.29 45.02
N HIS A 795 -12.14 4.04 44.55
CA HIS A 795 -12.72 3.92 43.21
C HIS A 795 -11.91 4.63 42.12
N LEU A 796 -10.85 5.36 42.48
CA LEU A 796 -9.95 6.07 41.58
C LEU A 796 -8.64 5.32 41.37
N GLU A 797 -8.02 5.51 40.21
CA GLU A 797 -6.66 5.05 39.91
C GLU A 797 -5.67 6.20 40.12
N VAL A 798 -5.06 6.28 41.30
CA VAL A 798 -4.14 7.38 41.67
C VAL A 798 -2.67 6.97 41.53
N SER A 799 -1.85 7.78 40.85
CA SER A 799 -0.41 7.53 40.67
C SER A 799 0.42 8.83 40.62
N GLY A 800 1.75 8.74 40.81
CA GLY A 800 2.70 9.86 40.59
C GLY A 800 3.39 10.49 41.82
N PHE A 801 3.24 9.93 43.02
CA PHE A 801 3.86 10.42 44.26
C PHE A 801 5.39 10.35 44.28
#